data_AF-T5AH70-F1
#
_entry.id   AF-T5AH70-F1
#
_cell.length_a   1.000
_cell.length_b   1.000
_cell.length_c   1.000
_cell.angle_alpha   90.00
_cell.angle_beta   90.00
_cell.angle_gamma   90.00
#
_symmetry.space_group_name_H-M   'P 1'
#
loop_
_entity.id
_entity.type
_entity.pdbx_description
1 polymer ?
#
loop_
_entity_poly.entity_id
_entity_poly.type
_entity_poly.pdbx_seq_one_letter_code
_entity_poly.pdbx_strand_id
1 'polypeptide(L)'
;MATLDSEVAVRVAAINVIDTLRAAALLEPDEIDAIGKLIFDTELRIRKAVVNFFVACIKDVHEGKLEDMGGADALDEIDDADQDDFESPRKEWVNIKCLAETLAIYDAQIEESQHHGGLADLDAAAELLEGTIPDTRISLAAHVLYEKLPEIKTLELLAGYLLFDHTTSTKSNPKSKAAANSTEAAFKKAVAPTSAEESILLDVLSSVIKLSLTQTSEHDRNKRKGHRSEAAEAQEETALELTTVIPKLLNKFGAEPETAAMVLRLEHFLNLDVFQQLRQDSAKYEKLLDEISTQFSRHDDKRVLTEATSALLHARQYEELEELTDSKLSLLWENVINALRNFDRTCELSIRGNLAAAPLRELSTTLLKISKLASVSDCVDALEATPRSIDSSSPAIEILSNIVHRGKFEPQDVEIDDLEDEVVSFAIKACQFYFMWKTRALSQLLLGGGAISDAELDGLSVLRQTYRRHLIETFSSRAAIDQLRLFSTGSLCDLHLTLATLRRLIQDLDSSSSPGPQPPRAGKLRVLMQKIEPGLVPELVSIFDGAEKQYAKRANKDKMLNEPADDEDPLADDEELDDDDDDEGMSNEVRFIAELKAEKALCELTAKYVLALTADLFDDRGSQAGKLRRRILRNKAKLGNNFKEVVAYLEADQLVAGKRPRKPAAGAAKNNGHGSGSGSRKAALSEETIHDDEEEEQGHDDGGDGDDNVFDDVNPEEGSREDLRRRELLDDDPIDDDEDTPEPPANDVDDDDVLGD
;
A
#
# COMPACT_ATOMS: atom_id res chain seq x y z
N MET A 1 -19.33 11.59 30.14
CA MET A 1 -18.42 10.53 30.61
C MET A 1 -18.24 9.47 29.53
N ALA A 2 -19.27 8.70 29.14
CA ALA A 2 -19.12 7.68 28.09
C ALA A 2 -18.59 8.20 26.73
N THR A 3 -19.03 9.38 26.30
CA THR A 3 -18.69 9.94 24.98
C THR A 3 -17.46 10.85 24.95
N LEU A 4 -17.20 11.62 26.02
CA LEU A 4 -16.26 12.76 26.01
C LEU A 4 -15.12 12.68 27.02
N ASP A 5 -15.06 11.64 27.86
CA ASP A 5 -13.98 11.54 28.85
C ASP A 5 -12.64 11.25 28.17
N SER A 6 -11.55 11.85 28.64
CA SER A 6 -10.22 11.61 28.09
C SER A 6 -9.69 10.20 28.40
N GLU A 7 -10.17 9.56 29.48
CA GLU A 7 -9.69 8.26 29.91
C GLU A 7 -10.58 7.12 29.38
N VAL A 8 -9.99 6.26 28.54
CA VAL A 8 -10.69 5.12 27.92
C VAL A 8 -11.33 4.19 28.97
N ALA A 9 -10.67 3.96 30.11
CA ALA A 9 -11.20 3.10 31.17
C ALA A 9 -12.49 3.67 31.78
N VAL A 10 -12.56 4.98 31.97
CA VAL A 10 -13.76 5.67 32.48
C VAL A 10 -14.89 5.61 31.46
N ARG A 11 -14.57 5.82 30.17
CA ARG A 11 -15.55 5.68 29.08
C ARG A 11 -16.16 4.28 29.03
N VAL A 12 -15.33 3.23 29.07
CA VAL A 12 -15.79 1.82 29.09
C VAL A 12 -16.71 1.54 30.28
N ALA A 13 -16.32 1.95 31.49
CA ALA A 13 -17.14 1.76 32.68
C ALA A 13 -18.50 2.49 32.57
N ALA A 14 -18.49 3.71 32.04
CA ALA A 14 -19.72 4.48 31.81
C ALA A 14 -20.63 3.82 30.77
N ILE A 15 -20.09 3.30 29.66
CA ILE A 15 -20.86 2.57 28.64
C ILE A 15 -21.57 1.35 29.24
N ASN A 16 -20.86 0.57 30.06
CA ASN A 16 -21.46 -0.60 30.72
C ASN A 16 -22.63 -0.21 31.64
N VAL A 17 -22.51 0.91 32.37
CA VAL A 17 -23.63 1.43 33.18
C VAL A 17 -24.79 1.85 32.28
N ILE A 18 -24.51 2.53 31.16
CA ILE A 18 -25.56 2.98 30.25
C ILE A 18 -26.30 1.80 29.61
N ASP A 19 -25.63 0.69 29.30
CA ASP A 19 -26.31 -0.52 28.81
C ASP A 19 -27.30 -1.10 29.83
N THR A 20 -26.98 -1.04 31.12
CA THR A 20 -27.94 -1.43 32.17
C THR A 20 -29.14 -0.48 32.25
N LEU A 21 -28.95 0.81 31.99
CA LEU A 21 -30.03 1.81 31.95
C LEU A 21 -30.93 1.62 30.71
N ARG A 22 -30.34 1.27 29.56
CA ARG A 22 -31.07 0.91 28.34
C ARG A 22 -31.99 -0.28 28.60
N ALA A 23 -31.48 -1.34 29.24
CA ALA A 23 -32.26 -2.52 29.59
C ALA A 23 -33.44 -2.21 30.53
N ALA A 24 -33.35 -1.12 31.30
CA ALA A 24 -34.43 -0.61 32.14
C ALA A 24 -35.37 0.40 31.44
N ALA A 25 -35.18 0.64 30.14
CA ALA A 25 -35.89 1.64 29.32
C ALA A 25 -35.84 3.06 29.92
N LEU A 26 -34.69 3.42 30.52
CA LEU A 26 -34.47 4.72 31.18
C LEU A 26 -33.69 5.72 30.33
N LEU A 27 -33.45 5.43 29.05
CA LEU A 27 -32.72 6.30 28.13
C LEU A 27 -33.67 6.96 27.13
N GLU A 28 -33.40 8.23 26.83
CA GLU A 28 -34.07 8.97 25.76
C GLU A 28 -33.47 8.57 24.39
N PRO A 29 -34.22 8.73 23.27
CA PRO A 29 -33.76 8.30 21.94
C PRO A 29 -32.43 8.94 21.50
N ASP A 30 -32.21 10.21 21.82
CA ASP A 30 -30.98 10.94 21.53
C ASP A 30 -29.79 10.42 22.36
N GLU A 31 -30.03 10.00 23.61
CA GLU A 31 -29.03 9.34 24.44
C GLU A 31 -28.65 7.96 23.89
N ILE A 32 -29.62 7.22 23.34
CA ILE A 32 -29.37 5.94 22.66
C ILE A 32 -28.49 6.16 21.43
N ASP A 33 -28.84 7.12 20.58
CA ASP A 33 -28.08 7.43 19.36
C ASP A 33 -26.65 7.90 19.67
N ALA A 34 -26.47 8.72 20.71
CA ALA A 34 -25.14 9.19 21.11
C ALA A 34 -24.20 8.05 21.53
N ILE A 35 -24.74 7.01 22.17
CA ILE A 35 -23.97 5.83 22.57
C ILE A 35 -23.82 4.84 21.42
N GLY A 36 -24.87 4.62 20.63
CA GLY A 36 -24.83 3.74 19.46
C GLY A 36 -23.72 4.12 18.46
N LYS A 37 -23.47 5.42 18.25
CA LYS A 37 -22.39 5.94 17.41
C LYS A 37 -20.98 5.54 17.85
N LEU A 38 -20.78 5.18 19.12
CA LEU A 38 -19.47 4.76 19.63
C LEU A 38 -19.01 3.42 19.02
N ILE A 39 -19.87 2.71 18.26
CA ILE A 39 -19.46 1.56 17.47
C ILE A 39 -18.37 1.92 16.44
N PHE A 40 -18.28 3.19 16.04
CA PHE A 40 -17.28 3.73 15.12
C PHE A 40 -16.08 4.39 15.81
N ASP A 41 -15.97 4.30 17.14
CA ASP A 41 -14.86 4.91 17.88
C ASP A 41 -13.52 4.31 17.43
N THR A 42 -12.46 5.11 17.33
CA THR A 42 -11.13 4.64 16.89
C THR A 42 -10.50 3.66 17.88
N GLU A 43 -10.86 3.74 19.16
CA GLU A 43 -10.35 2.88 20.23
C GLU A 43 -11.12 1.54 20.30
N LEU A 44 -10.42 0.43 20.09
CA LEU A 44 -11.01 -0.91 20.09
C LEU A 44 -11.71 -1.25 21.41
N ARG A 45 -11.16 -0.80 22.55
CA ARG A 45 -11.76 -1.06 23.86
C ARG A 45 -13.14 -0.45 24.02
N ILE A 46 -13.36 0.72 23.41
CA ILE A 46 -14.68 1.40 23.41
C ILE A 46 -15.65 0.60 22.54
N ARG A 47 -15.24 0.22 21.33
CA ARG A 47 -16.06 -0.60 20.42
C ARG A 47 -16.49 -1.92 21.07
N LYS A 48 -15.58 -2.61 21.76
CA LYS A 48 -15.89 -3.85 22.50
C LYS A 48 -16.88 -3.65 23.65
N ALA A 49 -16.85 -2.49 24.32
CA ALA A 49 -17.79 -2.20 25.40
C ALA A 49 -19.20 -1.90 24.88
N VAL A 50 -19.31 -1.18 23.75
CA VAL A 50 -20.60 -0.74 23.19
C VAL A 50 -21.28 -1.78 22.30
N VAL A 51 -20.57 -2.78 21.77
CA VAL A 51 -21.14 -3.72 20.79
C VAL A 51 -22.43 -4.41 21.26
N ASN A 52 -22.54 -4.79 22.54
CA ASN A 52 -23.76 -5.43 23.06
C ASN A 52 -24.94 -4.46 23.10
N PHE A 53 -24.68 -3.20 23.47
CA PHE A 53 -25.66 -2.12 23.41
C PHE A 53 -26.16 -1.94 21.97
N PHE A 54 -25.24 -1.86 21.02
CA PHE A 54 -25.55 -1.68 19.60
C PHE A 54 -26.35 -2.86 19.01
N VAL A 55 -25.98 -4.10 19.33
CA VAL A 55 -26.72 -5.31 18.92
C VAL A 55 -28.14 -5.30 19.49
N ALA A 56 -28.33 -4.77 20.69
CA ALA A 56 -29.67 -4.64 21.24
C ALA A 56 -30.50 -3.56 20.52
N CYS A 57 -29.89 -2.46 20.09
CA CYS A 57 -30.56 -1.48 19.21
C CYS A 57 -31.00 -2.12 17.87
N ILE A 58 -30.16 -2.97 17.27
CA ILE A 58 -30.55 -3.71 16.05
C ILE A 58 -31.77 -4.60 16.30
N LYS A 59 -31.83 -5.27 17.47
CA LYS A 59 -32.99 -6.10 17.85
C LYS A 59 -34.26 -5.27 17.99
N ASP A 60 -34.18 -4.08 18.59
CA ASP A 60 -35.32 -3.17 18.71
C ASP A 60 -35.85 -2.76 17.32
N VAL A 61 -34.94 -2.48 16.37
CA VAL A 61 -35.29 -2.19 14.96
C VAL A 61 -35.89 -3.42 14.27
N HIS A 62 -35.34 -4.61 14.53
CA HIS A 62 -35.84 -5.87 13.98
C HIS A 62 -37.28 -6.16 14.46
N GLU A 63 -37.56 -6.00 15.75
CA GLU A 63 -38.91 -6.17 16.30
C GLU A 63 -39.92 -5.24 15.64
N GLY A 64 -39.57 -3.96 15.45
CA GLY A 64 -40.41 -3.00 14.72
C GLY A 64 -40.67 -3.41 13.26
N LYS A 65 -39.65 -3.87 12.53
CA LYS A 65 -39.83 -4.37 11.16
C LYS A 65 -40.70 -5.62 11.11
N LEU A 66 -40.56 -6.52 12.08
CA LEU A 66 -41.34 -7.74 12.14
C LEU A 66 -42.83 -7.42 12.33
N GLU A 67 -43.15 -6.44 13.17
CA GLU A 67 -44.51 -5.92 13.34
C GLU A 67 -45.05 -5.33 12.03
N ASP A 68 -44.25 -4.53 11.33
CA ASP A 68 -44.63 -3.91 10.04
C ASP A 68 -44.90 -4.94 8.93
N MET A 69 -44.22 -6.09 8.96
CA MET A 69 -44.41 -7.19 8.01
C MET A 69 -45.61 -8.10 8.33
N GLY A 70 -46.30 -7.88 9.45
CA GLY A 70 -47.47 -8.66 9.87
C GLY A 70 -47.19 -9.69 10.96
N GLY A 71 -46.03 -9.62 11.63
CA GLY A 71 -45.64 -10.49 12.74
C GLY A 71 -44.82 -11.72 12.33
N ALA A 72 -44.41 -12.51 13.32
CA ALA A 72 -43.57 -13.69 13.14
C ALA A 72 -44.17 -14.73 12.17
N ASP A 73 -45.50 -14.88 12.17
CA ASP A 73 -46.22 -15.80 11.28
C ASP A 73 -45.97 -15.50 9.79
N ALA A 74 -45.72 -14.24 9.42
CA ALA A 74 -45.43 -13.85 8.04
C ALA A 74 -44.02 -14.27 7.58
N LEU A 75 -43.07 -14.40 8.51
CA LEU A 75 -41.74 -14.93 8.23
C LEU A 75 -41.79 -16.44 8.05
N ASP A 76 -42.60 -17.16 8.84
CA ASP A 76 -42.73 -18.61 8.75
C ASP A 76 -43.36 -19.10 7.43
N GLU A 77 -44.09 -18.23 6.72
CA GLU A 77 -44.63 -18.49 5.38
C GLU A 77 -43.58 -18.45 4.26
N ILE A 78 -42.38 -17.95 4.54
CA ILE A 78 -41.27 -17.92 3.59
C ILE A 78 -40.60 -19.29 3.61
N ASP A 79 -40.55 -19.96 2.46
CA ASP A 79 -39.84 -21.24 2.34
C ASP A 79 -38.34 -21.01 2.51
N ASP A 80 -37.69 -21.83 3.34
CA ASP A 80 -36.25 -21.80 3.52
C ASP A 80 -35.58 -22.38 2.26
N ALA A 81 -34.77 -21.55 1.59
CA ALA A 81 -34.02 -21.94 0.41
C ALA A 81 -32.79 -22.78 0.74
N ASP A 82 -32.32 -23.57 -0.23
CA ASP A 82 -31.01 -24.23 -0.14
C ASP A 82 -29.89 -23.19 0.03
N GLN A 83 -28.83 -23.55 0.77
CA GLN A 83 -27.73 -22.64 1.13
C GLN A 83 -26.95 -22.06 -0.06
N ASP A 84 -27.02 -22.70 -1.24
CA ASP A 84 -26.38 -22.24 -2.48
C ASP A 84 -27.31 -21.45 -3.42
N ASP A 85 -28.60 -21.33 -3.07
CA ASP A 85 -29.57 -20.63 -3.90
C ASP A 85 -29.61 -19.13 -3.55
N PHE A 86 -29.07 -18.32 -4.46
CA PHE A 86 -29.14 -16.85 -4.40
C PHE A 86 -30.44 -16.29 -5.01
N GLU A 87 -31.34 -17.13 -5.52
CA GLU A 87 -32.58 -16.69 -6.18
C GLU A 87 -33.81 -16.74 -5.25
N SER A 88 -33.65 -17.24 -4.02
CA SER A 88 -34.74 -17.42 -3.06
C SER A 88 -34.53 -16.61 -1.77
N PRO A 89 -35.59 -15.95 -1.24
CA PRO A 89 -35.49 -15.11 -0.05
C PRO A 89 -35.23 -15.92 1.22
N ARG A 90 -34.40 -15.39 2.12
CA ARG A 90 -34.09 -16.00 3.43
C ARG A 90 -34.54 -15.12 4.58
N LYS A 91 -35.08 -15.72 5.63
CA LYS A 91 -35.66 -15.00 6.79
C LYS A 91 -34.61 -14.18 7.54
N GLU A 92 -33.38 -14.67 7.58
CA GLU A 92 -32.23 -14.04 8.23
C GLU A 92 -31.83 -12.72 7.56
N TRP A 93 -32.28 -12.44 6.32
CA TRP A 93 -31.99 -11.18 5.63
C TRP A 93 -32.63 -9.96 6.31
N VAL A 94 -33.66 -10.15 7.15
CA VAL A 94 -34.20 -9.06 7.98
C VAL A 94 -33.12 -8.57 8.95
N ASN A 95 -32.33 -9.46 9.55
CA ASN A 95 -31.23 -9.09 10.45
C ASN A 95 -30.15 -8.31 9.71
N ILE A 96 -29.77 -8.75 8.51
CA ILE A 96 -28.80 -8.05 7.65
C ILE A 96 -29.30 -6.65 7.29
N LYS A 97 -30.58 -6.53 6.92
CA LYS A 97 -31.20 -5.23 6.61
C LYS A 97 -31.20 -4.30 7.82
N CYS A 98 -31.59 -4.79 9.00
CA CYS A 98 -31.60 -3.99 10.24
C CYS A 98 -30.19 -3.51 10.62
N LEU A 99 -29.18 -4.38 10.46
CA LEU A 99 -27.78 -4.01 10.67
C LEU A 99 -27.36 -2.89 9.71
N ALA A 100 -27.59 -3.07 8.41
CA ALA A 100 -27.19 -2.11 7.38
C ALA A 100 -27.87 -0.74 7.59
N GLU A 101 -29.16 -0.74 7.89
CA GLU A 101 -29.93 0.48 8.13
C GLU A 101 -29.44 1.21 9.39
N THR A 102 -29.18 0.49 10.48
CA THR A 102 -28.67 1.10 11.72
C THR A 102 -27.26 1.69 11.52
N LEU A 103 -26.37 0.97 10.83
CA LEU A 103 -25.05 1.48 10.47
C LEU A 103 -25.16 2.72 9.58
N ALA A 104 -26.01 2.69 8.54
CA ALA A 104 -26.21 3.80 7.62
C ALA A 104 -26.73 5.05 8.32
N ILE A 105 -27.71 4.91 9.23
CA ILE A 105 -28.28 6.03 9.98
C ILE A 105 -27.18 6.70 10.83
N TYR A 106 -26.41 5.92 11.58
CA TYR A 106 -25.38 6.50 12.45
C TYR A 106 -24.20 7.06 11.66
N ASP A 107 -23.80 6.42 10.56
CA ASP A 107 -22.73 6.92 9.72
C ASP A 107 -23.08 8.25 9.06
N ALA A 108 -24.29 8.37 8.49
CA ALA A 108 -24.81 9.61 7.92
C ALA A 108 -24.91 10.73 8.96
N GLN A 109 -25.36 10.43 10.18
CA GLN A 109 -25.42 11.43 11.26
C GLN A 109 -24.02 11.92 11.69
N ILE A 110 -23.00 11.07 11.65
CA ILE A 110 -21.62 11.48 11.93
C ILE A 110 -21.09 12.37 10.80
N GLU A 111 -21.37 12.02 9.54
CA GLU A 111 -20.99 12.82 8.38
C GLU A 111 -21.64 14.20 8.40
N GLU A 112 -22.94 14.30 8.67
CA GLU A 112 -23.65 15.58 8.81
C GLU A 112 -23.03 16.45 9.93
N SER A 113 -22.63 15.82 11.04
CA SER A 113 -21.96 16.51 12.16
C SER A 113 -20.56 17.01 11.77
N GLN A 114 -19.84 16.26 10.93
CA GLN A 114 -18.51 16.60 10.45
C GLN A 114 -18.51 17.61 9.29
N HIS A 115 -19.54 17.60 8.44
CA HIS A 115 -19.73 18.60 7.38
C HIS A 115 -19.97 20.02 7.91
N HIS A 116 -20.54 20.16 9.12
CA HIS A 116 -20.59 21.44 9.82
C HIS A 116 -19.26 21.88 10.43
N GLY A 117 -18.21 21.05 10.37
CA GLY A 117 -16.84 21.31 10.81
C GLY A 117 -15.79 21.40 9.69
N GLY A 118 -16.19 21.39 8.40
CA GLY A 118 -15.26 21.53 7.26
C GLY A 118 -14.37 20.31 7.01
N LEU A 119 -14.85 19.11 7.35
CA LEU A 119 -14.05 17.89 7.49
C LEU A 119 -14.26 16.89 6.34
N ALA A 120 -14.02 17.31 5.10
CA ALA A 120 -13.66 16.40 4.00
C ALA A 120 -12.11 16.46 3.90
N ASP A 121 -11.34 15.39 3.84
CA ASP A 121 -11.58 14.19 3.03
C ASP A 121 -10.62 13.06 3.48
N LEU A 122 -11.13 11.83 3.62
CA LEU A 122 -10.31 10.62 3.81
C LEU A 122 -9.37 10.35 2.62
N ASP A 123 -9.67 10.95 1.46
CA ASP A 123 -8.87 10.84 0.24
C ASP A 123 -7.42 11.38 0.42
N ALA A 124 -7.24 12.40 1.26
CA ALA A 124 -5.92 13.01 1.49
C ALA A 124 -4.97 12.13 2.34
N ALA A 125 -5.50 11.26 3.20
CA ALA A 125 -4.73 10.28 3.97
C ALA A 125 -4.39 9.04 3.12
N ALA A 126 -5.29 8.65 2.21
CA ALA A 126 -5.06 7.58 1.24
C ALA A 126 -3.95 7.95 0.24
N GLU A 127 -3.83 9.22 -0.18
CA GLU A 127 -2.73 9.71 -1.03
C GLU A 127 -1.35 9.66 -0.34
N LEU A 128 -1.30 9.85 1.00
CA LEU A 128 -0.04 9.78 1.76
C LEU A 128 0.47 8.34 1.88
N LEU A 129 -0.44 7.36 1.96
CA LEU A 129 -0.18 5.93 2.15
C LEU A 129 -0.51 5.16 0.86
N GLU A 130 0.31 5.31 -0.19
CA GLU A 130 0.19 4.58 -1.48
C GLU A 130 0.30 3.03 -1.39
N GLY A 131 0.03 2.42 -0.23
CA GLY A 131 0.14 0.96 -0.03
C GLY A 131 -0.84 0.33 0.96
N THR A 132 -1.56 1.10 1.79
CA THR A 132 -2.60 0.57 2.68
C THR A 132 -3.70 1.60 2.86
N ILE A 133 -4.88 1.35 2.28
CA ILE A 133 -6.05 2.17 2.55
C ILE A 133 -6.43 1.95 4.03
N PRO A 134 -6.48 3.00 4.87
CA PRO A 134 -6.79 2.86 6.28
C PRO A 134 -8.17 2.21 6.46
N ASP A 135 -8.32 1.39 7.52
CA ASP A 135 -9.59 0.77 7.90
C ASP A 135 -10.68 1.87 7.99
N THR A 136 -11.78 1.69 7.26
CA THR A 136 -12.95 2.58 7.30
C THR A 136 -13.65 2.50 8.66
N ARG A 137 -14.48 3.49 9.00
CA ARG A 137 -15.34 3.43 10.21
C ARG A 137 -16.18 2.15 10.23
N ILE A 138 -16.75 1.78 9.09
CA ILE A 138 -17.55 0.56 8.94
C ILE A 138 -16.71 -0.69 9.21
N SER A 139 -15.50 -0.79 8.68
CA SER A 139 -14.61 -1.93 8.93
C SER A 139 -14.26 -2.07 10.42
N LEU A 140 -13.99 -0.95 11.11
CA LEU A 140 -13.73 -0.94 12.54
C LEU A 140 -14.93 -1.44 13.37
N ALA A 141 -16.15 -1.09 12.96
CA ALA A 141 -17.38 -1.59 13.56
C ALA A 141 -17.58 -3.08 13.29
N ALA A 142 -17.38 -3.52 12.03
CA ALA A 142 -17.48 -4.92 11.63
C ALA A 142 -16.56 -5.83 12.46
N HIS A 143 -15.38 -5.34 12.86
CA HIS A 143 -14.44 -6.10 13.70
C HIS A 143 -15.03 -6.59 15.02
N VAL A 144 -15.85 -5.77 15.69
CA VAL A 144 -16.47 -6.18 16.97
C VAL A 144 -17.82 -6.85 16.76
N LEU A 145 -18.53 -6.50 15.69
CA LEU A 145 -19.81 -7.11 15.33
C LEU A 145 -19.65 -8.57 14.91
N TYR A 146 -18.51 -8.92 14.30
CA TYR A 146 -18.19 -10.29 13.88
C TYR A 146 -18.48 -11.30 14.99
N GLU A 147 -18.09 -11.04 16.25
CA GLU A 147 -18.32 -11.97 17.36
C GLU A 147 -19.75 -12.04 17.89
N LYS A 148 -20.60 -11.07 17.55
CA LYS A 148 -21.91 -10.89 18.17
C LYS A 148 -23.09 -11.16 17.24
N LEU A 149 -22.87 -11.14 15.93
CA LEU A 149 -23.89 -11.35 14.91
C LEU A 149 -23.52 -12.58 14.07
N PRO A 150 -24.17 -13.74 14.26
CA PRO A 150 -23.88 -14.93 13.47
C PRO A 150 -24.18 -14.76 11.98
N GLU A 151 -25.16 -13.92 11.63
CA GLU A 151 -25.61 -13.71 10.24
C GLU A 151 -24.52 -13.11 9.35
N ILE A 152 -23.61 -12.32 9.93
CA ILE A 152 -22.47 -11.78 9.19
C ILE A 152 -21.28 -12.73 9.15
N LYS A 153 -21.23 -13.79 9.98
CA LYS A 153 -20.17 -14.82 9.90
C LYS A 153 -20.36 -15.74 8.69
N THR A 154 -21.60 -15.90 8.22
CA THR A 154 -21.93 -16.75 7.06
C THR A 154 -21.75 -15.96 5.76
N LEU A 155 -20.65 -16.23 5.06
CA LEU A 155 -20.26 -15.52 3.84
C LEU A 155 -21.34 -15.60 2.77
N GLU A 156 -21.90 -16.79 2.56
CA GLU A 156 -22.88 -17.09 1.53
C GLU A 156 -24.22 -16.42 1.80
N LEU A 157 -24.57 -16.25 3.09
CA LEU A 157 -25.78 -15.54 3.48
C LEU A 157 -25.69 -14.05 3.12
N LEU A 158 -24.56 -13.42 3.45
CA LEU A 158 -24.32 -12.00 3.17
C LEU A 158 -24.11 -11.74 1.67
N ALA A 159 -23.33 -12.59 1.00
CA ALA A 159 -23.15 -12.54 -0.45
C ALA A 159 -24.47 -12.79 -1.19
N GLY A 160 -25.27 -13.75 -0.74
CA GLY A 160 -26.60 -14.04 -1.30
C GLY A 160 -27.54 -12.85 -1.16
N TYR A 161 -27.57 -12.20 0.01
CA TYR A 161 -28.35 -10.98 0.21
C TYR A 161 -27.93 -9.86 -0.75
N LEU A 162 -26.62 -9.65 -0.92
CA LEU A 162 -26.07 -8.63 -1.82
C LEU A 162 -26.27 -8.97 -3.30
N LEU A 163 -26.28 -10.24 -3.70
CA LEU A 163 -26.42 -10.66 -5.09
C LEU A 163 -27.89 -10.82 -5.52
N PHE A 164 -28.81 -10.93 -4.57
CA PHE A 164 -30.24 -11.06 -4.86
C PHE A 164 -30.79 -9.85 -5.64
N ASP A 165 -31.66 -10.14 -6.60
CA ASP A 165 -32.41 -9.11 -7.33
C ASP A 165 -33.58 -8.61 -6.48
N HIS A 166 -33.32 -7.55 -5.71
CA HIS A 166 -34.34 -6.87 -4.90
C HIS A 166 -35.30 -6.03 -5.73
N THR A 167 -35.17 -5.99 -7.07
CA THR A 167 -36.15 -5.29 -7.90
C THR A 167 -37.48 -6.03 -7.84
N THR A 168 -38.49 -5.36 -7.29
CA THR A 168 -39.87 -5.84 -7.31
C THR A 168 -40.39 -5.75 -8.75
N SER A 169 -39.97 -6.67 -9.61
CA SER A 169 -40.34 -6.65 -11.03
C SER A 169 -41.85 -6.79 -11.18
N THR A 170 -42.46 -5.69 -11.58
CA THR A 170 -43.84 -5.53 -12.07
C THR A 170 -44.14 -6.33 -13.35
N LYS A 171 -43.30 -7.30 -13.72
CA LYS A 171 -43.49 -8.21 -14.87
C LYS A 171 -43.74 -9.64 -14.41
N SER A 172 -44.71 -9.84 -13.51
CA SER A 172 -45.31 -11.17 -13.39
C SER A 172 -46.16 -11.47 -14.64
N ASN A 173 -45.89 -12.61 -15.25
CA ASN A 173 -46.62 -13.17 -16.39
C ASN A 173 -48.13 -13.15 -16.09
N PRO A 174 -49.03 -12.63 -16.96
CA PRO A 174 -50.43 -12.32 -16.62
C PRO A 174 -51.36 -13.53 -16.33
N LYS A 175 -50.80 -14.73 -16.09
CA LYS A 175 -51.55 -15.95 -15.76
C LYS A 175 -51.59 -16.30 -14.26
N SER A 176 -50.87 -15.59 -13.39
CA SER A 176 -50.94 -15.79 -11.92
C SER A 176 -51.39 -14.51 -11.18
N LYS A 177 -52.64 -14.11 -11.39
CA LYS A 177 -53.29 -12.98 -10.70
C LYS A 177 -53.48 -13.15 -9.17
N ALA A 178 -52.89 -14.18 -8.55
CA ALA A 178 -52.95 -14.41 -7.11
C ALA A 178 -51.68 -14.01 -6.35
N ALA A 179 -50.56 -13.75 -7.04
CA ALA A 179 -49.25 -13.55 -6.40
C ALA A 179 -48.87 -12.07 -6.13
N ALA A 180 -49.68 -11.11 -6.57
CA ALA A 180 -49.38 -9.68 -6.38
C ALA A 180 -49.65 -9.16 -4.94
N ASN A 181 -50.26 -9.98 -4.08
CA ASN A 181 -50.52 -9.71 -2.65
C ASN A 181 -49.88 -10.78 -1.74
N SER A 182 -48.80 -11.44 -2.18
CA SER A 182 -48.12 -12.47 -1.39
C SER A 182 -47.26 -11.83 -0.28
N THR A 183 -47.25 -12.44 0.90
CA THR A 183 -46.36 -12.15 2.03
C THR A 183 -44.89 -12.08 1.61
N GLU A 184 -44.48 -12.89 0.63
CA GLU A 184 -43.17 -12.86 -0.01
C GLU A 184 -42.84 -11.52 -0.70
N ALA A 185 -43.81 -10.88 -1.34
CA ALA A 185 -43.59 -9.58 -2.01
C ALA A 185 -43.47 -8.42 -1.00
N ALA A 186 -44.20 -8.50 0.12
CA ALA A 186 -44.06 -7.57 1.23
C ALA A 186 -42.69 -7.72 1.91
N PHE A 187 -42.25 -8.96 2.12
CA PHE A 187 -40.93 -9.29 2.63
C PHE A 187 -39.81 -8.74 1.75
N LYS A 188 -39.81 -9.05 0.44
CA LYS A 188 -38.80 -8.54 -0.51
C LYS A 188 -38.71 -7.02 -0.49
N LYS A 189 -39.84 -6.33 -0.33
CA LYS A 189 -39.86 -4.86 -0.23
C LYS A 189 -39.28 -4.35 1.09
N ALA A 190 -39.57 -5.02 2.21
CA ALA A 190 -39.08 -4.62 3.53
C ALA A 190 -37.55 -4.82 3.68
N VAL A 191 -37.05 -5.83 2.97
CA VAL A 191 -35.67 -6.32 3.05
C VAL A 191 -34.77 -5.76 1.94
N ALA A 192 -35.32 -5.05 0.95
CA ALA A 192 -34.55 -4.42 -0.12
C ALA A 192 -33.54 -3.38 0.41
N PRO A 193 -32.25 -3.50 0.08
CA PRO A 193 -31.24 -2.54 0.51
C PRO A 193 -31.27 -1.26 -0.34
N THR A 194 -30.85 -0.15 0.26
CA THR A 194 -30.52 1.09 -0.48
C THR A 194 -29.09 1.03 -1.01
N SER A 195 -28.72 1.92 -1.94
CA SER A 195 -27.34 1.97 -2.47
C SER A 195 -26.29 2.23 -1.38
N ALA A 196 -26.61 3.03 -0.35
CA ALA A 196 -25.71 3.28 0.77
C ALA A 196 -25.54 2.03 1.65
N GLU A 197 -26.64 1.32 1.90
CA GLU A 197 -26.62 0.06 2.64
C GLU A 197 -25.86 -1.04 1.88
N GLU A 198 -25.99 -1.12 0.55
CA GLU A 198 -25.18 -2.05 -0.27
C GLU A 198 -23.68 -1.74 -0.15
N SER A 199 -23.28 -0.47 -0.17
CA SER A 199 -21.88 -0.05 0.02
C SER A 199 -21.36 -0.46 1.40
N ILE A 200 -22.11 -0.16 2.46
CA ILE A 200 -21.79 -0.54 3.85
C ILE A 200 -21.64 -2.05 3.99
N LEU A 201 -22.57 -2.82 3.42
CA LEU A 201 -22.53 -4.28 3.51
C LEU A 201 -21.38 -4.90 2.72
N LEU A 202 -20.94 -4.31 1.61
CA LEU A 202 -19.73 -4.72 0.90
C LEU A 202 -18.47 -4.51 1.77
N ASP A 203 -18.41 -3.41 2.50
CA ASP A 203 -17.30 -3.14 3.43
C ASP A 203 -17.33 -4.06 4.65
N VAL A 204 -18.52 -4.32 5.21
CA VAL A 204 -18.73 -5.33 6.25
C VAL A 204 -18.29 -6.71 5.75
N LEU A 205 -18.70 -7.12 4.55
CA LEU A 205 -18.31 -8.39 3.93
C LEU A 205 -16.78 -8.52 3.84
N SER A 206 -16.12 -7.50 3.31
CA SER A 206 -14.65 -7.42 3.20
C SER A 206 -13.96 -7.58 4.56
N SER A 207 -14.47 -6.88 5.57
CA SER A 207 -13.94 -6.89 6.92
C SER A 207 -14.14 -8.25 7.62
N VAL A 208 -15.31 -8.85 7.47
CA VAL A 208 -15.64 -10.18 8.01
C VAL A 208 -14.73 -11.25 7.41
N ILE A 209 -14.50 -11.22 6.09
CA ILE A 209 -13.60 -12.18 5.42
C ILE A 209 -12.19 -12.06 5.98
N LYS A 210 -11.67 -10.82 6.08
CA LYS A 210 -10.36 -10.54 6.69
C LYS A 210 -10.27 -11.07 8.12
N LEU A 211 -11.32 -10.90 8.94
CA LEU A 211 -11.36 -11.42 10.31
C LEU A 211 -11.40 -12.95 10.37
N SER A 212 -12.24 -13.58 9.56
CA SER A 212 -12.35 -15.04 9.49
C SER A 212 -11.01 -15.69 9.21
N LEU A 213 -10.27 -15.17 8.23
CA LEU A 213 -8.95 -15.69 7.84
C LEU A 213 -7.88 -15.45 8.92
N THR A 214 -7.88 -14.28 9.55
CA THR A 214 -6.90 -13.93 10.59
C THR A 214 -7.09 -14.74 11.88
N GLN A 215 -8.31 -14.90 12.37
CA GLN A 215 -8.59 -15.73 13.56
C GLN A 215 -8.23 -17.20 13.34
N THR A 216 -8.52 -17.70 12.15
CA THR A 216 -8.18 -19.07 11.73
C THR A 216 -6.66 -19.28 11.71
N SER A 217 -5.88 -18.26 11.34
CA SER A 217 -4.42 -18.29 11.36
C SER A 217 -3.80 -18.21 12.76
N GLU A 218 -4.39 -17.45 13.69
CA GLU A 218 -3.89 -17.33 15.07
C GLU A 218 -4.09 -18.62 15.86
N HIS A 219 -5.20 -19.33 15.63
CA HIS A 219 -5.50 -20.60 16.30
C HIS A 219 -4.49 -21.71 15.93
N ASP A 220 -3.87 -21.64 14.75
CA ASP A 220 -2.86 -22.60 14.29
C ASP A 220 -1.48 -22.38 14.91
N ARG A 221 -1.09 -21.12 15.21
CA ARG A 221 0.18 -20.80 15.89
C ARG A 221 0.24 -21.37 17.32
N ASN A 222 -0.91 -21.63 17.94
CA ASN A 222 -1.02 -22.15 19.30
C ASN A 222 -1.12 -23.69 19.39
N LYS A 223 -1.24 -24.43 18.28
CA LYS A 223 -1.28 -25.91 18.29
C LYS A 223 -0.04 -26.52 17.63
N ARG A 224 0.59 -27.49 18.30
CA ARG A 224 1.79 -28.19 17.80
C ARG A 224 1.50 -28.95 16.50
N LYS A 225 2.33 -28.67 15.50
CA LYS A 225 2.46 -29.28 14.16
C LYS A 225 2.17 -30.79 14.15
N GLY A 226 1.10 -31.22 13.48
CA GLY A 226 0.80 -32.66 13.40
C GLY A 226 -0.50 -33.15 12.75
N HIS A 227 -1.21 -32.39 11.91
CA HIS A 227 -2.14 -32.88 10.86
C HIS A 227 -2.62 -31.67 10.04
N ARG A 228 -3.25 -31.85 8.87
CA ARG A 228 -3.91 -30.75 8.13
C ARG A 228 -4.88 -30.11 9.13
N SER A 229 -4.60 -28.88 9.53
CA SER A 229 -5.35 -28.19 10.58
C SER A 229 -6.76 -27.92 10.05
N GLU A 230 -7.79 -28.09 10.86
CA GLU A 230 -9.18 -27.69 10.56
C GLU A 230 -9.25 -26.23 10.05
N ALA A 231 -8.30 -25.41 10.52
CA ALA A 231 -8.06 -24.06 10.05
C ALA A 231 -7.68 -23.97 8.55
N ALA A 232 -6.84 -24.88 8.06
CA ALA A 232 -6.44 -24.91 6.66
C ALA A 232 -7.61 -25.36 5.74
N GLU A 233 -8.47 -26.25 6.22
CA GLU A 233 -9.67 -26.69 5.49
C GLU A 233 -10.70 -25.55 5.39
N ALA A 234 -10.93 -24.80 6.48
CA ALA A 234 -11.81 -23.63 6.48
C ALA A 234 -11.29 -22.48 5.57
N GLN A 235 -9.97 -22.28 5.52
CA GLN A 235 -9.36 -21.31 4.61
C GLN A 235 -9.52 -21.72 3.13
N GLU A 236 -9.41 -23.02 2.82
CA GLU A 236 -9.63 -23.56 1.49
C GLU A 236 -11.08 -23.41 1.03
N GLU A 237 -12.04 -23.71 1.90
CA GLU A 237 -13.48 -23.52 1.66
C GLU A 237 -13.80 -22.05 1.38
N THR A 238 -13.31 -21.13 2.24
CA THR A 238 -13.47 -19.69 2.04
C THR A 238 -12.89 -19.22 0.70
N ALA A 239 -11.69 -19.68 0.31
CA ALA A 239 -11.07 -19.30 -0.96
C ALA A 239 -11.85 -19.79 -2.19
N LEU A 240 -12.40 -21.01 -2.12
CA LEU A 240 -13.26 -21.57 -3.15
C LEU A 240 -14.56 -20.79 -3.31
N GLU A 241 -15.21 -20.44 -2.20
CA GLU A 241 -16.41 -19.60 -2.20
C GLU A 241 -16.13 -18.22 -2.80
N LEU A 242 -15.08 -17.54 -2.38
CA LEU A 242 -14.70 -16.21 -2.89
C LEU A 242 -14.47 -16.22 -4.40
N THR A 243 -13.86 -17.27 -4.94
CA THR A 243 -13.64 -17.41 -6.39
C THR A 243 -14.96 -17.49 -7.17
N THR A 244 -16.04 -17.93 -6.54
CA THR A 244 -17.38 -17.96 -7.15
C THR A 244 -18.19 -16.68 -6.91
N VAL A 245 -17.99 -16.02 -5.77
CA VAL A 245 -18.76 -14.85 -5.33
C VAL A 245 -18.22 -13.55 -5.93
N ILE A 246 -16.90 -13.35 -5.96
CA ILE A 246 -16.28 -12.10 -6.44
C ILE A 246 -16.70 -11.78 -7.89
N PRO A 247 -16.65 -12.71 -8.87
CA PRO A 247 -17.07 -12.40 -10.23
C PRO A 247 -18.54 -11.97 -10.32
N LYS A 248 -19.42 -12.57 -9.51
CA LYS A 248 -20.85 -12.20 -9.45
C LYS A 248 -21.02 -10.80 -8.85
N LEU A 249 -20.28 -10.49 -7.78
CA LEU A 249 -20.29 -9.16 -7.16
C LEU A 249 -19.76 -8.10 -8.12
N LEU A 250 -18.68 -8.35 -8.84
CA LEU A 250 -18.15 -7.41 -9.84
C LEU A 250 -19.11 -7.23 -11.01
N ASN A 251 -19.89 -8.24 -11.39
CA ASN A 251 -20.92 -8.07 -12.41
C ASN A 251 -22.04 -7.12 -11.95
N LYS A 252 -22.52 -7.25 -10.70
CA LYS A 252 -23.58 -6.41 -10.13
C LYS A 252 -23.08 -5.01 -9.77
N PHE A 253 -21.93 -4.91 -9.10
CA PHE A 253 -21.42 -3.70 -8.47
C PHE A 253 -20.27 -3.04 -9.24
N GLY A 254 -19.65 -3.71 -10.22
CA GLY A 254 -18.50 -3.20 -10.96
C GLY A 254 -18.81 -2.05 -11.94
N ALA A 255 -20.01 -1.48 -11.93
CA ALA A 255 -20.30 -0.28 -12.72
C ALA A 255 -19.86 1.01 -12.02
N GLU A 256 -19.98 1.05 -10.68
CA GLU A 256 -19.64 2.21 -9.86
C GLU A 256 -18.22 2.05 -9.29
N PRO A 257 -17.35 3.07 -9.36
CA PRO A 257 -15.95 2.92 -8.96
C PRO A 257 -15.72 2.53 -7.50
N GLU A 258 -16.50 3.10 -6.59
CA GLU A 258 -16.35 2.87 -5.15
C GLU A 258 -16.63 1.41 -4.79
N THR A 259 -17.76 0.87 -5.25
CA THR A 259 -18.15 -0.52 -4.99
C THR A 259 -17.29 -1.51 -5.78
N ALA A 260 -16.86 -1.17 -7.00
CA ALA A 260 -15.90 -1.97 -7.75
C ALA A 260 -14.57 -2.14 -6.99
N ALA A 261 -14.03 -1.05 -6.43
CA ALA A 261 -12.79 -1.09 -5.65
C ALA A 261 -12.93 -1.95 -4.38
N MET A 262 -14.06 -1.83 -3.65
CA MET A 262 -14.34 -2.67 -2.48
C MET A 262 -14.40 -4.16 -2.82
N VAL A 263 -15.07 -4.52 -3.93
CA VAL A 263 -15.17 -5.92 -4.36
C VAL A 263 -13.82 -6.45 -4.87
N LEU A 264 -13.05 -5.66 -5.62
CA LEU A 264 -11.71 -6.06 -6.07
C LEU A 264 -10.76 -6.35 -4.90
N ARG A 265 -10.87 -5.59 -3.81
CA ARG A 265 -10.07 -5.82 -2.60
C ARG A 265 -10.30 -7.19 -1.97
N LEU A 266 -11.47 -7.80 -2.19
CA LEU A 266 -11.74 -9.16 -1.72
C LEU A 266 -10.76 -10.18 -2.31
N GLU A 267 -10.20 -9.90 -3.50
CA GLU A 267 -9.24 -10.79 -4.15
C GLU A 267 -7.98 -11.00 -3.29
N HIS A 268 -7.54 -9.96 -2.58
CA HIS A 268 -6.35 -10.01 -1.73
C HIS A 268 -6.47 -10.98 -0.55
N PHE A 269 -7.69 -11.39 -0.21
CA PHE A 269 -7.95 -12.34 0.86
C PHE A 269 -7.96 -13.79 0.37
N LEU A 270 -7.91 -14.06 -0.94
CA LEU A 270 -7.80 -15.42 -1.44
C LEU A 270 -6.39 -15.95 -1.17
N ASN A 271 -6.31 -17.06 -0.45
CA ASN A 271 -5.07 -17.83 -0.42
C ASN A 271 -4.94 -18.62 -1.72
N LEU A 272 -4.08 -18.17 -2.64
CA LEU A 272 -3.96 -18.84 -3.94
C LEU A 272 -3.16 -20.15 -3.89
N ASP A 273 -2.46 -20.46 -2.79
CA ASP A 273 -1.79 -21.75 -2.59
C ASP A 273 -2.79 -22.93 -2.59
N VAL A 274 -4.04 -22.65 -2.22
CA VAL A 274 -5.14 -23.61 -2.26
C VAL A 274 -5.34 -24.16 -3.68
N PHE A 275 -5.16 -23.33 -4.71
CA PHE A 275 -5.34 -23.75 -6.10
C PHE A 275 -4.26 -24.71 -6.60
N GLN A 276 -3.06 -24.71 -5.99
CA GLN A 276 -2.00 -25.69 -6.30
C GLN A 276 -2.44 -27.13 -5.99
N GLN A 277 -3.24 -27.28 -4.93
CA GLN A 277 -3.69 -28.59 -4.47
C GLN A 277 -4.90 -29.09 -5.24
N LEU A 278 -5.75 -28.17 -5.72
CA LEU A 278 -7.03 -28.51 -6.31
C LEU A 278 -6.97 -28.84 -7.80
N ARG A 279 -6.05 -28.24 -8.59
CA ARG A 279 -5.84 -28.42 -10.06
C ARG A 279 -7.08 -28.39 -10.99
N GLN A 280 -8.30 -28.58 -10.50
CA GLN A 280 -9.57 -28.70 -11.23
C GLN A 280 -10.35 -27.38 -11.26
N ASP A 281 -9.92 -26.38 -10.49
CA ASP A 281 -10.63 -25.09 -10.34
C ASP A 281 -10.02 -23.94 -11.16
N SER A 282 -9.05 -24.20 -12.04
CA SER A 282 -8.43 -23.15 -12.89
C SER A 282 -9.45 -22.39 -13.74
N ALA A 283 -10.52 -23.05 -14.18
CA ALA A 283 -11.60 -22.41 -14.94
C ALA A 283 -12.47 -21.45 -14.10
N LYS A 284 -12.55 -21.63 -12.78
CA LYS A 284 -13.24 -20.67 -11.89
C LYS A 284 -12.38 -19.44 -11.69
N TYR A 285 -11.08 -19.63 -11.46
CA TYR A 285 -10.14 -18.53 -11.32
C TYR A 285 -9.95 -17.76 -12.64
N GLU A 286 -9.99 -18.44 -13.79
CA GLU A 286 -9.97 -17.78 -15.09
C GLU A 286 -11.12 -16.78 -15.24
N LYS A 287 -12.34 -17.14 -14.81
CA LYS A 287 -13.49 -16.22 -14.82
C LYS A 287 -13.29 -15.03 -13.88
N LEU A 288 -12.64 -15.24 -12.74
CA LEU A 288 -12.28 -14.15 -11.84
C LEU A 288 -11.31 -13.19 -12.52
N LEU A 289 -10.26 -13.70 -13.16
CA LEU A 289 -9.32 -12.88 -13.90
C LEU A 289 -9.93 -12.19 -15.12
N ASP A 290 -10.88 -12.81 -15.81
CA ASP A 290 -11.65 -12.19 -16.90
C ASP A 290 -12.44 -10.97 -16.39
N GLU A 291 -13.06 -11.09 -15.22
CA GLU A 291 -13.83 -10.00 -14.63
C GLU A 291 -12.89 -8.90 -14.10
N ILE A 292 -11.78 -9.23 -13.45
CA ILE A 292 -10.74 -8.26 -13.04
C ILE A 292 -10.20 -7.50 -14.27
N SER A 293 -9.90 -8.21 -15.35
CA SER A 293 -9.43 -7.62 -16.62
C SER A 293 -10.49 -6.71 -17.26
N THR A 294 -11.77 -7.09 -17.12
CA THR A 294 -12.90 -6.27 -17.57
C THR A 294 -13.00 -4.98 -16.78
N GLN A 295 -12.87 -5.04 -15.45
CA GLN A 295 -12.88 -3.85 -14.59
C GLN A 295 -11.69 -2.93 -14.90
N PHE A 296 -10.48 -3.49 -15.04
CA PHE A 296 -9.29 -2.73 -15.44
C PHE A 296 -9.49 -2.02 -16.79
N SER A 297 -10.14 -2.67 -17.75
CA SER A 297 -10.39 -2.10 -19.07
C SER A 297 -11.47 -1.02 -19.05
N ARG A 298 -12.54 -1.23 -18.29
CA ARG A 298 -13.75 -0.38 -18.27
C ARG A 298 -13.59 0.92 -17.50
N HIS A 299 -12.86 0.91 -16.39
CA HIS A 299 -12.76 2.05 -15.47
C HIS A 299 -11.61 3.01 -15.81
N ASP A 300 -11.77 4.26 -15.39
CA ASP A 300 -10.76 5.32 -15.38
C ASP A 300 -10.40 5.81 -13.96
N ASP A 301 -11.15 5.39 -12.93
CA ASP A 301 -10.87 5.68 -11.52
C ASP A 301 -9.56 5.04 -11.02
N LYS A 302 -8.73 5.85 -10.37
CA LYS A 302 -7.39 5.45 -9.88
C LYS A 302 -7.44 4.34 -8.84
N ARG A 303 -8.46 4.30 -7.99
CA ARG A 303 -8.62 3.32 -6.91
C ARG A 303 -8.95 1.96 -7.53
N VAL A 304 -9.93 1.91 -8.43
CA VAL A 304 -10.28 0.68 -9.15
C VAL A 304 -9.09 0.11 -9.91
N LEU A 305 -8.37 0.96 -10.65
CA LEU A 305 -7.19 0.52 -11.39
C LEU A 305 -6.07 0.03 -10.46
N THR A 306 -5.91 0.62 -9.29
CA THR A 306 -4.92 0.18 -8.29
C THR A 306 -5.27 -1.19 -7.72
N GLU A 307 -6.52 -1.40 -7.29
CA GLU A 307 -6.98 -2.68 -6.75
C GLU A 307 -6.91 -3.79 -7.82
N ALA A 308 -7.36 -3.51 -9.05
CA ALA A 308 -7.26 -4.48 -10.16
C ALA A 308 -5.80 -4.83 -10.49
N THR A 309 -4.89 -3.87 -10.43
CA THR A 309 -3.45 -4.10 -10.66
C THR A 309 -2.85 -4.95 -9.55
N SER A 310 -3.22 -4.68 -8.30
CA SER A 310 -2.78 -5.45 -7.14
C SER A 310 -3.26 -6.90 -7.24
N ALA A 311 -4.52 -7.12 -7.63
CA ALA A 311 -5.06 -8.46 -7.87
C ALA A 311 -4.33 -9.21 -9.01
N LEU A 312 -4.02 -8.53 -10.13
CA LEU A 312 -3.23 -9.12 -11.21
C LEU A 312 -1.79 -9.46 -10.77
N LEU A 313 -1.17 -8.61 -9.94
CA LEU A 313 0.15 -8.87 -9.38
C LEU A 313 0.11 -10.06 -8.42
N HIS A 314 -0.89 -10.12 -7.56
CA HIS A 314 -1.10 -11.22 -6.62
C HIS A 314 -1.27 -12.54 -7.38
N ALA A 315 -2.14 -12.60 -8.38
CA ALA A 315 -2.32 -13.77 -9.25
C ALA A 315 -1.01 -14.25 -9.89
N ARG A 316 -0.19 -13.32 -10.38
CA ARG A 316 1.06 -13.62 -11.09
C ARG A 316 2.18 -14.14 -10.18
N GLN A 317 2.12 -13.89 -8.87
CA GLN A 317 3.12 -14.40 -7.92
C GLN A 317 3.02 -15.93 -7.73
N TYR A 318 1.94 -16.57 -8.20
CA TYR A 318 1.75 -18.01 -8.08
C TYR A 318 2.02 -18.71 -9.42
N GLU A 319 3.03 -19.59 -9.43
CA GLU A 319 3.58 -20.25 -10.63
C GLU A 319 2.50 -20.95 -11.49
N GLU A 320 1.51 -21.61 -10.87
CA GLU A 320 0.45 -22.32 -11.60
C GLU A 320 -0.53 -21.40 -12.33
N LEU A 321 -0.65 -20.15 -11.87
CA LEU A 321 -1.55 -19.14 -12.42
C LEU A 321 -0.81 -18.12 -13.28
N GLU A 322 0.53 -18.15 -13.30
CA GLU A 322 1.37 -17.20 -14.01
C GLU A 322 1.07 -17.21 -15.52
N GLU A 323 1.06 -18.37 -16.18
CA GLU A 323 0.77 -18.47 -17.62
C GLU A 323 -0.62 -17.92 -17.98
N LEU A 324 -1.61 -18.22 -17.14
CA LEU A 324 -2.98 -17.78 -17.34
C LEU A 324 -3.08 -16.26 -17.15
N THR A 325 -2.44 -15.72 -16.12
CA THR A 325 -2.37 -14.28 -15.84
C THR A 325 -1.64 -13.52 -16.96
N ASP A 326 -0.49 -14.03 -17.42
CA ASP A 326 0.29 -13.45 -18.51
C ASP A 326 -0.50 -13.42 -19.83
N SER A 327 -1.38 -14.40 -20.07
CA SER A 327 -2.28 -14.39 -21.22
C SER A 327 -3.28 -13.21 -21.16
N LYS A 328 -3.83 -12.91 -19.98
CA LYS A 328 -4.74 -11.77 -19.77
C LYS A 328 -3.98 -10.45 -19.85
N LEU A 329 -2.81 -10.36 -19.23
CA LEU A 329 -1.93 -9.19 -19.31
C LEU A 329 -1.55 -8.85 -20.75
N SER A 330 -1.28 -9.86 -21.59
CA SER A 330 -0.99 -9.67 -23.01
C SER A 330 -2.13 -8.99 -23.77
N LEU A 331 -3.38 -9.37 -23.48
CA LEU A 331 -4.58 -8.74 -24.07
C LEU A 331 -4.76 -7.30 -23.58
N LEU A 332 -4.53 -7.05 -22.29
CA LEU A 332 -4.58 -5.70 -21.72
C LEU A 332 -3.51 -4.80 -22.35
N TRP A 333 -2.29 -5.30 -22.52
CA TRP A 333 -1.19 -4.61 -23.20
C TRP A 333 -1.55 -4.23 -24.64
N GLU A 334 -2.10 -5.18 -25.42
CA GLU A 334 -2.54 -4.91 -26.79
C GLU A 334 -3.58 -3.77 -26.82
N ASN A 335 -4.57 -3.81 -25.93
CA ASN A 335 -5.61 -2.80 -25.85
C ASN A 335 -5.06 -1.40 -25.53
N VAL A 336 -4.23 -1.26 -24.49
CA VAL A 336 -3.72 0.06 -24.06
C VAL A 336 -2.70 0.63 -25.04
N ILE A 337 -1.86 -0.22 -25.67
CA ILE A 337 -0.91 0.23 -26.70
C ILE A 337 -1.65 0.70 -27.95
N ASN A 338 -2.72 0.00 -28.34
CA ASN A 338 -3.56 0.43 -29.46
C ASN A 338 -4.24 1.77 -29.17
N ALA A 339 -4.71 2.00 -27.94
CA ALA A 339 -5.25 3.29 -27.52
C ALA A 339 -4.19 4.40 -27.60
N LEU A 340 -2.99 4.18 -27.05
CA LEU A 340 -1.89 5.14 -27.10
C LEU A 340 -1.49 5.49 -28.55
N ARG A 341 -1.40 4.50 -29.43
CA ARG A 341 -1.07 4.71 -30.85
C ARG A 341 -2.17 5.48 -31.60
N ASN A 342 -3.42 5.39 -31.18
CA ASN A 342 -4.50 6.18 -31.79
C ASN A 342 -4.35 7.67 -31.46
N PHE A 343 -3.89 8.01 -30.25
CA PHE A 343 -3.52 9.39 -29.90
C PHE A 343 -2.34 9.89 -30.75
N ASP A 344 -1.29 9.08 -30.89
CA ASP A 344 -0.09 9.43 -31.68
C ASP A 344 -0.41 9.70 -33.16
N ARG A 345 -1.37 8.97 -33.73
CA ARG A 345 -1.82 9.20 -35.12
C ARG A 345 -2.62 10.49 -35.30
N THR A 346 -3.28 10.96 -34.25
CA THR A 346 -4.26 12.04 -34.33
C THR A 346 -3.73 13.37 -33.82
N CYS A 347 -2.68 13.34 -32.98
CA CYS A 347 -2.12 14.52 -32.34
C CYS A 347 -0.61 14.38 -32.14
N GLU A 348 0.10 15.52 -32.18
CA GLU A 348 1.51 15.60 -31.79
C GLU A 348 1.62 15.55 -30.26
N LEU A 349 2.02 14.40 -29.71
CA LEU A 349 1.97 14.16 -28.27
C LEU A 349 3.11 14.81 -27.47
N SER A 350 4.10 15.40 -28.14
CA SER A 350 5.23 16.07 -27.48
C SER A 350 4.97 17.53 -27.06
N ILE A 351 3.82 18.12 -27.44
CA ILE A 351 3.55 19.56 -27.26
C ILE A 351 2.52 19.78 -26.15
N ARG A 352 2.87 20.55 -25.11
CA ARG A 352 1.93 20.99 -24.05
C ARG A 352 0.89 21.98 -24.62
N GLY A 353 -0.35 21.92 -24.14
CA GLY A 353 -1.39 22.92 -24.44
C GLY A 353 -2.09 22.75 -25.79
N ASN A 354 -1.76 21.69 -26.55
CA ASN A 354 -2.42 21.39 -27.83
C ASN A 354 -3.65 20.48 -27.73
N LEU A 355 -3.96 19.98 -26.53
CA LEU A 355 -5.11 19.11 -26.24
C LEU A 355 -6.07 19.82 -25.30
N ALA A 356 -7.37 19.58 -25.49
CA ALA A 356 -8.40 20.02 -24.56
C ALA A 356 -8.54 19.05 -23.38
N ALA A 357 -9.28 19.45 -22.34
CA ALA A 357 -9.43 18.68 -21.10
C ALA A 357 -9.92 17.23 -21.30
N ALA A 358 -10.92 17.00 -22.17
CA ALA A 358 -11.45 15.66 -22.40
C ALA A 358 -10.41 14.69 -23.01
N PRO A 359 -9.74 15.02 -24.14
CA PRO A 359 -8.62 14.22 -24.64
C PRO A 359 -7.46 14.03 -23.64
N LEU A 360 -7.17 15.03 -22.80
CA LEU A 360 -6.14 14.91 -21.77
C LEU A 360 -6.53 13.88 -20.70
N ARG A 361 -7.78 13.87 -20.23
CA ARG A 361 -8.27 12.84 -19.29
C ARG A 361 -8.18 11.44 -19.89
N GLU A 362 -8.60 11.26 -21.14
CA GLU A 362 -8.51 9.97 -21.82
C GLU A 362 -7.06 9.50 -22.02
N LEU A 363 -6.16 10.43 -22.36
CA LEU A 363 -4.72 10.14 -22.45
C LEU A 363 -4.13 9.81 -21.08
N SER A 364 -4.49 10.57 -20.04
CA SER A 364 -4.09 10.33 -18.65
C SER A 364 -4.47 8.92 -18.20
N THR A 365 -5.73 8.52 -18.41
CA THR A 365 -6.21 7.16 -18.12
C THR A 365 -5.43 6.09 -18.89
N THR A 366 -5.14 6.32 -20.16
CA THR A 366 -4.37 5.38 -20.98
C THR A 366 -2.94 5.20 -20.42
N LEU A 367 -2.29 6.30 -20.04
CA LEU A 367 -0.94 6.29 -19.47
C LEU A 367 -0.91 5.70 -18.06
N LEU A 368 -1.92 5.97 -17.24
CA LEU A 368 -2.11 5.35 -15.94
C LEU A 368 -2.17 3.82 -16.09
N LYS A 369 -3.02 3.32 -16.99
CA LYS A 369 -3.12 1.87 -17.28
C LYS A 369 -1.79 1.27 -17.75
N ILE A 370 -1.06 1.95 -18.63
CA ILE A 370 0.27 1.51 -19.06
C ILE A 370 1.24 1.45 -17.87
N SER A 371 1.26 2.47 -17.01
CA SER A 371 2.15 2.50 -15.84
C SER A 371 1.83 1.38 -14.85
N LYS A 372 0.54 1.05 -14.69
CA LYS A 372 0.06 -0.06 -13.84
C LYS A 372 0.41 -1.43 -14.42
N LEU A 373 0.23 -1.67 -15.71
CA LEU A 373 0.64 -2.95 -16.32
C LEU A 373 2.16 -3.15 -16.25
N ALA A 374 2.93 -2.08 -16.44
CA ALA A 374 4.39 -2.11 -16.35
C ALA A 374 4.90 -2.42 -14.93
N SER A 375 4.11 -2.13 -13.88
CA SER A 375 4.46 -2.52 -12.51
C SER A 375 4.20 -4.00 -12.19
N VAL A 376 3.38 -4.69 -13.00
CA VAL A 376 3.02 -6.10 -12.78
C VAL A 376 3.94 -7.06 -13.52
N SER A 377 4.27 -6.74 -14.77
CA SER A 377 4.97 -7.65 -15.70
C SER A 377 6.00 -6.95 -16.58
N ASP A 378 6.89 -7.75 -17.18
CA ASP A 378 7.89 -7.25 -18.12
C ASP A 378 7.20 -6.61 -19.32
N CYS A 379 7.43 -5.31 -19.50
CA CYS A 379 6.82 -4.50 -20.53
C CYS A 379 7.73 -4.24 -21.74
N VAL A 380 8.97 -4.77 -21.75
CA VAL A 380 9.98 -4.42 -22.76
C VAL A 380 9.50 -4.79 -24.17
N ASP A 381 9.07 -6.04 -24.38
CA ASP A 381 8.65 -6.51 -25.70
C ASP A 381 7.39 -5.77 -26.19
N ALA A 382 6.42 -5.55 -25.28
CA ALA A 382 5.19 -4.84 -25.60
C ALA A 382 5.48 -3.39 -26.03
N LEU A 383 6.35 -2.69 -25.30
CA LEU A 383 6.65 -1.29 -25.55
C LEU A 383 7.65 -1.05 -26.70
N GLU A 384 8.58 -1.99 -26.96
CA GLU A 384 9.52 -1.93 -28.08
C GLU A 384 8.93 -2.45 -29.40
N ALA A 385 7.81 -3.17 -29.35
CA ALA A 385 7.16 -3.70 -30.54
C ALA A 385 6.90 -2.61 -31.59
N THR A 386 7.53 -2.76 -32.76
CA THR A 386 7.28 -1.87 -33.88
C THR A 386 5.91 -2.20 -34.50
N PRO A 387 5.02 -1.21 -34.69
CA PRO A 387 3.73 -1.45 -35.34
C PRO A 387 3.90 -2.00 -36.76
N ARG A 388 3.00 -2.91 -37.17
CA ARG A 388 2.97 -3.49 -38.53
C ARG A 388 2.34 -2.56 -39.58
N SER A 389 1.90 -1.36 -39.19
CA SER A 389 1.18 -0.39 -40.03
C SER A 389 2.10 0.76 -40.46
N ILE A 390 1.77 1.42 -41.57
CA ILE A 390 2.57 2.48 -42.21
C ILE A 390 2.41 3.84 -41.51
N ASP A 391 1.38 4.02 -40.67
CA ASP A 391 0.91 5.36 -40.25
C ASP A 391 1.38 5.81 -38.86
N SER A 392 1.91 4.92 -38.02
CA SER A 392 2.67 5.25 -36.81
C SER A 392 3.88 4.33 -36.83
N SER A 393 5.10 4.88 -36.85
CA SER A 393 6.33 4.09 -37.02
C SER A 393 7.08 3.85 -35.72
N SER A 394 6.77 4.61 -34.67
CA SER A 394 7.57 4.62 -33.45
C SER A 394 7.12 3.53 -32.47
N PRO A 395 8.06 2.83 -31.81
CA PRO A 395 7.78 2.02 -30.64
C PRO A 395 7.00 2.80 -29.59
N ALA A 396 6.15 2.12 -28.82
CA ALA A 396 5.33 2.79 -27.80
C ALA A 396 6.20 3.48 -26.73
N ILE A 397 7.38 2.93 -26.42
CA ILE A 397 8.31 3.58 -25.49
C ILE A 397 8.83 4.94 -25.98
N GLU A 398 8.99 5.14 -27.29
CA GLU A 398 9.38 6.44 -27.84
C GLU A 398 8.23 7.44 -27.73
N ILE A 399 6.98 7.00 -27.95
CA ILE A 399 5.78 7.81 -27.75
C ILE A 399 5.69 8.26 -26.28
N LEU A 400 5.85 7.33 -25.34
CA LEU A 400 5.88 7.63 -23.90
C LEU A 400 6.97 8.63 -23.56
N SER A 401 8.19 8.41 -24.05
CA SER A 401 9.31 9.34 -23.86
C SER A 401 8.96 10.72 -24.42
N ASN A 402 8.29 10.82 -25.57
CA ASN A 402 7.89 12.10 -26.17
C ASN A 402 6.81 12.81 -25.35
N ILE A 403 5.86 12.09 -24.75
CA ILE A 403 4.84 12.66 -23.87
C ILE A 403 5.47 13.35 -22.65
N VAL A 404 6.60 12.85 -22.14
CA VAL A 404 7.33 13.50 -21.03
C VAL A 404 7.74 14.94 -21.39
N HIS A 405 7.95 15.26 -22.67
CA HIS A 405 8.27 16.62 -23.11
C HIS A 405 7.14 17.63 -22.85
N ARG A 406 5.88 17.18 -22.70
CA ARG A 406 4.76 18.04 -22.28
C ARG A 406 4.95 18.60 -20.86
N GLY A 407 5.90 18.06 -20.10
CA GLY A 407 6.30 18.56 -18.80
C GLY A 407 7.04 19.90 -18.87
N LYS A 408 7.57 20.28 -20.04
CA LYS A 408 8.11 21.62 -20.29
C LYS A 408 7.00 22.64 -20.09
N PHE A 409 7.10 23.37 -18.99
CA PHE A 409 6.04 24.23 -18.51
C PHE A 409 5.89 25.48 -19.36
N GLU A 410 4.69 25.64 -19.90
CA GLU A 410 4.23 26.83 -20.61
C GLU A 410 2.80 27.08 -20.10
N PRO A 411 2.55 28.15 -19.32
CA PRO A 411 1.30 28.33 -18.57
C PRO A 411 0.05 28.25 -19.47
N GLN A 412 -0.96 27.51 -19.02
CA GLN A 412 -2.26 27.40 -19.67
C GLN A 412 -3.38 27.87 -18.73
N ASP A 413 -4.51 27.18 -18.75
CA ASP A 413 -5.56 27.27 -17.73
C ASP A 413 -5.25 26.27 -16.60
N VAL A 414 -5.63 26.58 -15.35
CA VAL A 414 -5.32 25.75 -14.18
C VAL A 414 -5.80 24.31 -14.34
N GLU A 415 -7.03 24.10 -14.85
CA GLU A 415 -7.57 22.75 -15.06
C GLU A 415 -6.75 21.98 -16.11
N ILE A 416 -6.30 22.67 -17.15
CA ILE A 416 -5.46 22.06 -18.19
C ILE A 416 -4.06 21.78 -17.66
N ASP A 417 -3.50 22.68 -16.87
CA ASP A 417 -2.16 22.52 -16.31
C ASP A 417 -2.10 21.32 -15.35
N ASP A 418 -3.13 21.11 -14.52
CA ASP A 418 -3.24 19.95 -13.63
C ASP A 418 -3.34 18.64 -14.43
N LEU A 419 -4.16 18.60 -15.49
CA LEU A 419 -4.31 17.44 -16.36
C LEU A 419 -3.03 17.13 -17.15
N GLU A 420 -2.34 18.15 -17.65
CA GLU A 420 -1.05 17.99 -18.33
C GLU A 420 0.01 17.42 -17.37
N ASP A 421 0.04 17.91 -16.13
CA ASP A 421 1.01 17.45 -15.12
C ASP A 421 0.73 16.00 -14.71
N GLU A 422 -0.54 15.59 -14.66
CA GLU A 422 -0.95 14.21 -14.45
C GLU A 422 -0.52 13.30 -15.61
N VAL A 423 -0.78 13.70 -16.86
CA VAL A 423 -0.35 12.99 -18.09
C VAL A 423 1.17 12.76 -18.08
N VAL A 424 1.94 13.80 -17.77
CA VAL A 424 3.41 13.73 -17.71
C VAL A 424 3.85 12.80 -16.59
N SER A 425 3.22 12.88 -15.41
CA SER A 425 3.54 12.03 -14.26
C SER A 425 3.37 10.54 -14.61
N PHE A 426 2.28 10.15 -15.26
CA PHE A 426 2.06 8.75 -15.65
C PHE A 426 3.01 8.30 -16.78
N ALA A 427 3.34 9.18 -17.74
CA ALA A 427 4.35 8.87 -18.76
C ALA A 427 5.74 8.65 -18.16
N ILE A 428 6.14 9.46 -17.16
CA ILE A 428 7.37 9.28 -16.41
C ILE A 428 7.36 7.93 -15.69
N LYS A 429 6.28 7.60 -14.95
CA LYS A 429 6.14 6.31 -14.25
C LYS A 429 6.27 5.11 -15.19
N ALA A 430 5.61 5.15 -16.34
CA ALA A 430 5.72 4.10 -17.36
C ALA A 430 7.15 3.93 -17.90
N CYS A 431 7.84 5.04 -18.19
CA CYS A 431 9.23 5.00 -18.64
C CYS A 431 10.18 4.46 -17.56
N GLN A 432 9.96 4.80 -16.27
CA GLN A 432 10.76 4.27 -15.17
C GLN A 432 10.69 2.74 -15.10
N PHE A 433 9.48 2.17 -15.11
CA PHE A 433 9.31 0.72 -15.12
C PHE A 433 9.98 0.08 -16.35
N TYR A 434 9.83 0.68 -17.53
CA TYR A 434 10.52 0.20 -18.73
C TYR A 434 12.04 0.15 -18.55
N PHE A 435 12.67 1.22 -18.04
CA PHE A 435 14.13 1.21 -17.83
C PHE A 435 14.56 0.20 -16.76
N MET A 436 13.74 -0.04 -15.74
CA MET A 436 13.99 -1.09 -14.74
C MET A 436 13.96 -2.49 -15.38
N TRP A 437 12.91 -2.82 -16.13
CA TRP A 437 12.78 -4.09 -16.84
C TRP A 437 13.88 -4.28 -17.89
N LYS A 438 14.14 -3.26 -18.70
CA LYS A 438 15.22 -3.31 -19.71
C LYS A 438 16.57 -3.55 -19.05
N THR A 439 16.86 -2.87 -17.95
CA THR A 439 18.12 -3.06 -17.22
C THR A 439 18.23 -4.45 -16.61
N ARG A 440 17.13 -5.01 -16.08
CA ARG A 440 17.08 -6.40 -15.60
C ARG A 440 17.37 -7.38 -16.74
N ALA A 441 16.72 -7.23 -17.89
CA ALA A 441 16.95 -8.07 -19.07
C ALA A 441 18.41 -8.00 -19.56
N LEU A 442 19.00 -6.79 -19.57
CA LEU A 442 20.42 -6.62 -19.88
C LEU A 442 21.34 -7.29 -18.87
N SER A 443 21.04 -7.15 -17.57
CA SER A 443 21.79 -7.82 -16.50
C SER A 443 21.80 -9.34 -16.69
N GLN A 444 20.63 -9.94 -16.95
CA GLN A 444 20.48 -11.37 -17.22
C GLN A 444 21.23 -11.80 -18.48
N LEU A 445 21.15 -11.02 -19.56
CA LEU A 445 21.88 -11.30 -20.81
C LEU A 445 23.40 -11.30 -20.58
N LEU A 446 23.92 -10.32 -19.84
CA LEU A 446 25.36 -10.21 -19.55
C LEU A 446 25.84 -11.33 -18.63
N LEU A 447 25.05 -11.70 -17.61
CA LEU A 447 25.35 -12.85 -16.74
C LEU A 447 25.37 -14.17 -17.52
N GLY A 448 24.47 -14.33 -18.49
CA GLY A 448 24.46 -15.47 -19.41
C GLY A 448 25.59 -15.48 -20.45
N GLY A 449 26.50 -14.49 -20.43
CA GLY A 449 27.59 -14.36 -21.40
C GLY A 449 27.15 -13.86 -22.78
N GLY A 450 25.92 -13.40 -22.91
CA GLY A 450 25.38 -12.79 -24.12
C GLY A 450 25.99 -11.42 -24.41
N ALA A 451 25.80 -10.94 -25.64
CA ALA A 451 26.23 -9.61 -26.06
C ALA A 451 25.05 -8.86 -26.68
N ILE A 452 24.94 -7.57 -26.35
CA ILE A 452 23.96 -6.66 -26.96
C ILE A 452 24.45 -6.29 -28.35
N SER A 453 23.56 -6.23 -29.34
CA SER A 453 23.94 -5.75 -30.67
C SER A 453 24.23 -4.24 -30.66
N ASP A 454 25.09 -3.77 -31.57
CA ASP A 454 25.41 -2.35 -31.66
C ASP A 454 24.15 -1.49 -31.97
N ALA A 455 23.23 -2.01 -32.78
CA ALA A 455 21.98 -1.32 -33.12
C ALA A 455 21.04 -1.17 -31.91
N GLU A 456 20.88 -2.22 -31.11
CA GLU A 456 20.07 -2.17 -29.87
C GLU A 456 20.70 -1.23 -28.83
N LEU A 457 22.02 -1.26 -28.71
CA LEU A 457 22.75 -0.37 -27.78
C LEU A 457 22.63 1.11 -28.19
N ASP A 458 22.77 1.39 -29.49
CA ASP A 458 22.60 2.74 -30.03
C ASP A 458 21.16 3.25 -29.83
N GLY A 459 20.15 2.41 -30.13
CA GLY A 459 18.74 2.72 -29.90
C GLY A 459 18.44 3.03 -28.43
N LEU A 460 18.89 2.16 -27.52
CA LEU A 460 18.73 2.38 -26.08
C LEU A 460 19.44 3.65 -25.60
N SER A 461 20.64 3.93 -26.12
CA SER A 461 21.39 5.14 -25.77
C SER A 461 20.65 6.41 -26.20
N VAL A 462 20.09 6.41 -27.42
CA VAL A 462 19.29 7.54 -27.95
C VAL A 462 18.02 7.72 -27.12
N LEU A 463 17.27 6.64 -26.87
CA LEU A 463 16.05 6.69 -26.07
C LEU A 463 16.31 7.24 -24.66
N ARG A 464 17.34 6.73 -23.98
CA ARG A 464 17.78 7.21 -22.66
C ARG A 464 18.13 8.70 -22.71
N GLN A 465 18.88 9.13 -23.73
CA GLN A 465 19.26 10.55 -23.85
C GLN A 465 18.05 11.46 -24.09
N THR A 466 17.09 11.02 -24.91
CA THR A 466 15.83 11.74 -25.15
C THR A 466 15.00 11.84 -23.87
N TYR A 467 14.77 10.73 -23.17
CA TYR A 467 14.03 10.72 -21.92
C TYR A 467 14.71 11.60 -20.85
N ARG A 468 16.04 11.47 -20.69
CA ARG A 468 16.83 12.32 -19.78
C ARG A 468 16.63 13.80 -20.10
N ARG A 469 16.71 14.19 -21.38
CA ARG A 469 16.53 15.58 -21.80
C ARG A 469 15.12 16.08 -21.45
N HIS A 470 14.09 15.30 -21.73
CA HIS A 470 12.70 15.68 -21.40
C HIS A 470 12.46 15.82 -19.90
N LEU A 471 13.06 14.95 -19.07
CA LEU A 471 13.03 15.12 -17.60
C LEU A 471 13.66 16.45 -17.18
N ILE A 472 14.84 16.79 -17.72
CA ILE A 472 15.51 18.06 -17.43
C ILE A 472 14.62 19.23 -17.86
N GLU A 473 14.13 19.24 -19.10
CA GLU A 473 13.23 20.30 -19.58
C GLU A 473 11.96 20.44 -18.71
N THR A 474 11.47 19.34 -18.14
CA THR A 474 10.32 19.33 -17.21
C THR A 474 10.64 20.07 -15.91
N PHE A 475 11.71 19.71 -15.20
CA PHE A 475 12.01 20.38 -13.92
C PHE A 475 12.69 21.75 -14.07
N SER A 476 13.35 22.04 -15.21
CA SER A 476 14.07 23.29 -15.46
C SER A 476 13.21 24.43 -15.95
N SER A 477 12.06 24.14 -16.57
CA SER A 477 11.14 25.17 -17.06
C SER A 477 10.23 25.73 -15.97
N ARG A 478 10.19 25.10 -14.79
CA ARG A 478 9.30 25.44 -13.68
C ARG A 478 10.01 26.34 -12.68
N ALA A 479 9.40 27.46 -12.34
CA ALA A 479 9.89 28.34 -11.28
C ALA A 479 9.46 27.84 -9.89
N ALA A 480 8.20 27.41 -9.76
CA ALA A 480 7.64 26.85 -8.54
C ALA A 480 8.25 25.49 -8.18
N ILE A 481 8.11 25.10 -6.92
CA ILE A 481 8.51 23.79 -6.40
C ILE A 481 7.23 22.97 -6.26
N ASP A 482 6.72 22.54 -7.40
CA ASP A 482 5.52 21.70 -7.51
C ASP A 482 5.87 20.20 -7.47
N GLN A 483 4.84 19.36 -7.34
CA GLN A 483 4.99 17.92 -7.22
C GLN A 483 5.67 17.30 -8.45
N LEU A 484 5.38 17.79 -9.66
CA LEU A 484 5.95 17.25 -10.89
C LEU A 484 7.44 17.61 -11.03
N ARG A 485 7.85 18.80 -10.59
CA ARG A 485 9.26 19.21 -10.54
C ARG A 485 10.06 18.30 -9.60
N LEU A 486 9.53 18.02 -8.41
CA LEU A 486 10.15 17.09 -7.46
C LEU A 486 10.20 15.66 -8.02
N PHE A 487 9.08 15.19 -8.59
CA PHE A 487 8.95 13.84 -9.13
C PHE A 487 9.88 13.60 -10.33
N SER A 488 9.95 14.53 -11.29
CA SER A 488 10.84 14.44 -12.45
C SER A 488 12.32 14.54 -12.07
N THR A 489 12.66 15.32 -11.04
CA THR A 489 14.02 15.38 -10.46
C THR A 489 14.44 14.06 -9.82
N GLY A 490 13.55 13.45 -9.01
CA GLY A 490 13.76 12.11 -8.47
C GLY A 490 13.88 11.05 -9.56
N SER A 491 13.06 11.15 -10.61
CA SER A 491 13.06 10.24 -11.76
C SER A 491 14.36 10.30 -12.57
N LEU A 492 14.98 11.47 -12.67
CA LEU A 492 16.31 11.61 -13.25
C LEU A 492 17.33 10.80 -12.44
N CYS A 493 17.32 10.92 -11.11
CA CYS A 493 18.19 10.15 -10.23
C CYS A 493 17.95 8.64 -10.40
N ASP A 494 16.69 8.21 -10.44
CA ASP A 494 16.30 6.82 -10.63
C ASP A 494 16.78 6.24 -11.96
N LEU A 495 16.72 7.01 -13.06
CA LEU A 495 17.25 6.59 -14.36
C LEU A 495 18.75 6.27 -14.28
N HIS A 496 19.52 7.16 -13.64
CA HIS A 496 20.96 6.96 -13.47
C HIS A 496 21.25 5.80 -12.50
N LEU A 497 20.51 5.68 -11.40
CA LEU A 497 20.64 4.60 -10.40
C LEU A 497 20.35 3.23 -11.01
N THR A 498 19.26 3.13 -11.76
CA THR A 498 18.84 1.89 -12.42
C THR A 498 19.96 1.37 -13.32
N LEU A 499 20.49 2.20 -14.22
CA LEU A 499 21.57 1.82 -15.12
C LEU A 499 22.91 1.59 -14.41
N ALA A 500 23.13 2.21 -13.25
CA ALA A 500 24.33 1.98 -12.45
C ALA A 500 24.40 0.58 -11.84
N THR A 501 23.28 -0.15 -11.75
CA THR A 501 23.28 -1.56 -11.30
C THR A 501 24.11 -2.47 -12.21
N LEU A 502 24.26 -2.12 -13.49
CA LEU A 502 25.10 -2.83 -14.47
C LEU A 502 26.60 -2.63 -14.26
N ARG A 503 27.02 -1.70 -13.37
CA ARG A 503 28.42 -1.32 -13.15
C ARG A 503 29.34 -2.50 -12.89
N ARG A 504 28.97 -3.37 -11.95
CA ARG A 504 29.80 -4.51 -11.54
C ARG A 504 29.99 -5.49 -12.69
N LEU A 505 28.89 -5.85 -13.36
CA LEU A 505 28.91 -6.74 -14.52
C LEU A 505 29.80 -6.21 -15.65
N ILE A 506 29.72 -4.91 -15.94
CA ILE A 506 30.57 -4.28 -16.96
C ILE A 506 32.05 -4.30 -16.56
N GLN A 507 32.36 -4.07 -15.28
CA GLN A 507 33.74 -4.12 -14.75
C GLN A 507 34.33 -5.54 -14.76
N ASP A 508 33.52 -6.56 -14.47
CA ASP A 508 33.94 -7.96 -14.50
C ASP A 508 34.24 -8.41 -15.93
N LEU A 509 33.44 -7.95 -16.91
CA LEU A 509 33.69 -8.18 -18.33
C LEU A 509 35.01 -7.56 -18.80
N ASP A 510 35.36 -6.35 -18.35
CA ASP A 510 36.67 -5.73 -18.61
C ASP A 510 37.81 -6.61 -18.06
N SER A 511 37.65 -7.14 -16.84
CA SER A 511 38.68 -7.91 -16.12
C SER A 511 38.88 -9.33 -16.68
N SER A 512 37.82 -9.94 -17.22
CA SER A 512 37.83 -11.28 -17.85
C SER A 512 38.34 -11.31 -19.29
N SER A 513 38.47 -10.15 -19.94
CA SER A 513 38.87 -10.09 -21.35
C SER A 513 40.36 -10.41 -21.51
N SER A 514 40.66 -11.59 -22.09
CA SER A 514 42.02 -11.95 -22.52
C SER A 514 42.57 -10.90 -23.49
N PRO A 515 43.89 -10.63 -23.51
CA PRO A 515 44.52 -9.63 -24.37
C PRO A 515 44.47 -10.08 -25.85
N GLY A 516 43.29 -9.98 -26.45
CA GLY A 516 43.01 -10.19 -27.86
C GLY A 516 42.63 -8.88 -28.55
N PRO A 517 42.67 -8.82 -29.90
CA PRO A 517 42.49 -7.59 -30.67
C PRO A 517 41.02 -7.13 -30.81
N GLN A 518 40.09 -7.67 -30.02
CA GLN A 518 38.69 -7.25 -30.03
C GLN A 518 38.54 -5.99 -29.17
N PRO A 519 37.79 -4.96 -29.60
CA PRO A 519 37.50 -3.82 -28.74
C PRO A 519 36.83 -4.33 -27.45
N PRO A 520 37.21 -3.80 -26.27
CA PRO A 520 36.67 -4.29 -25.01
C PRO A 520 35.15 -4.10 -25.04
N ARG A 521 34.41 -5.23 -25.01
CA ARG A 521 32.94 -5.24 -25.05
C ARG A 521 32.33 -4.32 -23.98
N ALA A 522 32.96 -4.27 -22.81
CA ALA A 522 32.60 -3.41 -21.71
C ALA A 522 32.79 -1.91 -22.00
N GLY A 523 33.72 -1.52 -22.87
CA GLY A 523 33.92 -0.13 -23.29
C GLY A 523 32.70 0.47 -23.99
N LYS A 524 31.96 -0.33 -24.77
CA LYS A 524 30.73 0.10 -25.46
C LYS A 524 29.58 0.32 -24.47
N LEU A 525 29.42 -0.56 -23.49
CA LEU A 525 28.34 -0.52 -22.49
C LEU A 525 28.45 0.67 -21.54
N ARG A 526 29.65 1.24 -21.36
CA ARG A 526 29.86 2.45 -20.55
C ARG A 526 29.04 3.66 -21.02
N VAL A 527 28.60 3.68 -22.29
CA VAL A 527 27.71 4.73 -22.78
C VAL A 527 26.41 4.80 -21.96
N LEU A 528 25.93 3.66 -21.43
CA LEU A 528 24.72 3.57 -20.61
C LEU A 528 24.90 4.10 -19.18
N MET A 529 26.14 4.24 -18.71
CA MET A 529 26.47 4.65 -17.34
C MET A 529 27.04 6.07 -17.26
N GLN A 530 26.36 7.04 -17.86
CA GLN A 530 26.77 8.43 -17.78
C GLN A 530 26.50 8.99 -16.38
N LYS A 531 27.42 9.83 -15.90
CA LYS A 531 27.24 10.60 -14.67
C LYS A 531 26.34 11.82 -14.92
N ILE A 532 25.70 12.31 -13.87
CA ILE A 532 24.97 13.58 -13.87
C ILE A 532 25.97 14.72 -14.05
N GLU A 533 25.69 15.59 -15.02
CA GLU A 533 26.60 16.65 -15.44
C GLU A 533 26.76 17.72 -14.34
N PRO A 534 27.98 18.26 -14.09
CA PRO A 534 28.20 19.25 -13.04
C PRO A 534 27.34 20.51 -13.19
N GLY A 535 26.91 20.83 -14.42
CA GLY A 535 26.06 21.98 -14.73
C GLY A 535 24.64 21.89 -14.14
N LEU A 536 24.15 20.68 -13.81
CA LEU A 536 22.83 20.49 -13.18
C LEU A 536 22.88 20.65 -11.66
N VAL A 537 24.06 20.59 -11.03
CA VAL A 537 24.19 20.64 -9.56
C VAL A 537 23.56 21.91 -8.94
N PRO A 538 23.75 23.13 -9.49
CA PRO A 538 23.11 24.34 -8.93
C PRO A 538 21.58 24.26 -8.94
N GLU A 539 21.02 23.67 -9.99
CA GLU A 539 19.58 23.51 -10.14
C GLU A 539 19.01 22.47 -9.18
N LEU A 540 19.68 21.33 -9.02
CA LEU A 540 19.32 20.30 -8.03
C LEU A 540 19.39 20.84 -6.60
N VAL A 541 20.36 21.72 -6.32
CA VAL A 541 20.46 22.47 -5.06
C VAL A 541 19.29 23.43 -4.88
N SER A 542 18.91 24.17 -5.91
CA SER A 542 17.75 25.09 -5.87
C SER A 542 16.44 24.34 -5.62
N ILE A 543 16.23 23.19 -6.28
CA ILE A 543 15.04 22.36 -6.08
C ILE A 543 14.97 21.83 -4.63
N PHE A 544 16.10 21.37 -4.09
CA PHE A 544 16.17 20.94 -2.69
C PHE A 544 15.98 22.10 -1.70
N ASP A 545 16.54 23.27 -1.97
CA ASP A 545 16.35 24.47 -1.15
C ASP A 545 14.87 24.86 -1.08
N GLY A 546 14.17 24.81 -2.20
CA GLY A 546 12.74 25.03 -2.28
C GLY A 546 11.91 24.03 -1.47
N ALA A 547 12.18 22.73 -1.62
CA ALA A 547 11.51 21.69 -0.84
C ALA A 547 11.79 21.81 0.67
N GLU A 548 13.03 22.15 1.03
CA GLU A 548 13.44 22.38 2.43
C GLU A 548 12.69 23.57 3.04
N LYS A 549 12.58 24.68 2.30
CA LYS A 549 11.85 25.87 2.73
C LYS A 549 10.35 25.61 2.87
N GLN A 550 9.73 24.93 1.90
CA GLN A 550 8.30 24.58 1.96
C GLN A 550 7.98 23.75 3.20
N TYR A 551 8.75 22.69 3.48
CA TYR A 551 8.56 21.91 4.70
C TYR A 551 8.85 22.72 5.96
N ALA A 552 9.95 23.48 5.99
CA ALA A 552 10.32 24.28 7.15
C ALA A 552 9.26 25.36 7.49
N LYS A 553 8.64 25.98 6.48
CA LYS A 553 7.53 26.92 6.64
C LYS A 553 6.32 26.23 7.28
N ARG A 554 5.85 25.12 6.69
CA ARG A 554 4.69 24.35 7.18
C ARG A 554 4.92 23.78 8.59
N ALA A 555 6.13 23.35 8.91
CA ALA A 555 6.50 22.83 10.23
C ALA A 555 6.91 23.91 11.25
N ASN A 556 6.79 25.21 10.93
CA ASN A 556 7.23 26.33 11.77
C ASN A 556 8.71 26.26 12.22
N LYS A 557 9.59 25.77 11.34
CA LYS A 557 11.05 25.59 11.52
C LYS A 557 11.89 26.50 10.62
N ASP A 558 11.26 27.32 9.78
CA ASP A 558 11.89 28.26 8.84
C ASP A 558 12.98 29.13 9.49
N LYS A 559 12.68 29.73 10.66
CA LYS A 559 13.61 30.59 11.42
C LYS A 559 14.77 29.83 12.04
N MET A 560 14.73 28.50 12.06
CA MET A 560 15.78 27.67 12.62
C MET A 560 16.84 27.30 11.58
N LEU A 561 16.59 27.47 10.27
CA LEU A 561 17.54 27.06 9.23
C LEU A 561 18.87 27.82 9.32
N ASN A 562 19.98 27.15 8.97
CA ASN A 562 21.29 27.79 8.90
C ASN A 562 21.39 28.74 7.70
N GLU A 563 22.13 29.84 7.86
CA GLU A 563 22.45 30.78 6.78
C GLU A 563 23.20 30.08 5.62
N PRO A 564 23.07 30.58 4.36
CA PRO A 564 23.84 30.09 3.23
C PRO A 564 25.35 30.11 3.48
N ALA A 565 26.06 29.16 2.89
CA ALA A 565 27.52 29.18 2.91
C ALA A 565 28.07 30.26 1.95
N ASP A 566 29.30 30.72 2.18
CA ASP A 566 29.95 31.76 1.36
C ASP A 566 30.07 31.42 -0.15
N ASP A 567 29.95 30.14 -0.53
CA ASP A 567 30.02 29.64 -1.92
C ASP A 567 28.65 29.34 -2.56
N GLU A 568 27.57 29.73 -1.89
CA GLU A 568 26.20 29.68 -2.35
C GLU A 568 25.69 31.10 -2.62
N ASP A 569 24.75 31.23 -3.56
CA ASP A 569 24.10 32.51 -3.79
C ASP A 569 23.39 32.93 -2.50
N PRO A 570 23.45 34.23 -2.10
CA PRO A 570 22.68 34.70 -0.95
C PRO A 570 21.22 34.28 -1.16
N LEU A 571 20.53 33.93 -0.08
CA LEU A 571 19.08 33.75 -0.13
C LEU A 571 18.54 34.94 -0.91
N ALA A 572 17.99 34.70 -2.09
CA ALA A 572 17.29 35.75 -2.78
C ALA A 572 16.26 36.27 -1.76
N ASP A 573 16.17 37.59 -1.62
CA ASP A 573 14.93 38.23 -1.17
C ASP A 573 13.89 37.92 -2.26
N ASP A 574 13.58 36.65 -2.44
CA ASP A 574 12.42 36.23 -3.15
C ASP A 574 11.29 36.71 -2.25
N GLU A 575 10.54 37.67 -2.79
CA GLU A 575 9.20 38.05 -2.35
C GLU A 575 8.57 36.79 -1.75
N GLU A 576 8.18 36.89 -0.48
CA GLU A 576 7.47 35.86 0.29
C GLU A 576 6.79 34.92 -0.70
N LEU A 577 7.17 33.63 -0.73
CA LEU A 577 6.36 32.64 -1.45
C LEU A 577 4.94 32.93 -0.97
N ASP A 578 4.12 33.49 -1.87
CA ASP A 578 2.85 34.19 -1.62
C ASP A 578 1.75 33.22 -1.14
N ASP A 579 2.17 32.11 -0.51
CA ASP A 579 1.41 31.11 0.20
C ASP A 579 1.15 31.55 1.67
N ASP A 580 1.58 32.75 2.10
CA ASP A 580 1.27 33.27 3.44
C ASP A 580 -0.25 33.49 3.66
N ASP A 581 -1.02 33.57 2.57
CA ASP A 581 -2.49 33.70 2.59
C ASP A 581 -3.24 32.35 2.47
N ASP A 582 -2.58 31.25 2.10
CA ASP A 582 -3.26 29.96 1.85
C ASP A 582 -3.64 29.22 3.14
N ASP A 583 -2.89 29.44 4.23
CA ASP A 583 -3.17 28.78 5.52
C ASP A 583 -4.20 29.54 6.37
N GLU A 584 -4.52 30.81 6.06
CA GLU A 584 -5.48 31.64 6.80
C GLU A 584 -6.94 31.18 6.56
N GLY A 585 -7.40 30.25 7.39
CA GLY A 585 -8.77 29.71 7.34
C GLY A 585 -8.85 28.19 7.22
N MET A 586 -7.71 27.52 7.02
CA MET A 586 -7.64 26.05 7.01
C MET A 586 -7.79 25.45 8.41
N SER A 587 -8.42 24.29 8.51
CA SER A 587 -8.52 23.53 9.76
C SER A 587 -7.14 23.04 10.21
N ASN A 588 -6.99 22.75 11.50
CA ASN A 588 -5.73 22.20 12.04
C ASN A 588 -5.34 20.88 11.35
N GLU A 589 -6.31 20.08 10.94
CA GLU A 589 -6.10 18.78 10.28
C GLU A 589 -5.57 18.95 8.85
N VAL A 590 -6.14 19.88 8.08
CA VAL A 590 -5.65 20.18 6.72
C VAL A 590 -4.22 20.71 6.77
N ARG A 591 -3.91 21.58 7.73
CA ARG A 591 -2.54 22.05 7.97
C ARG A 591 -1.58 20.90 8.31
N PHE A 592 -2.00 19.99 9.18
CA PHE A 592 -1.20 18.82 9.56
C PHE A 592 -0.96 17.88 8.38
N ILE A 593 -1.97 17.60 7.55
CA ILE A 593 -1.83 16.81 6.32
C ILE A 593 -0.86 17.48 5.35
N ALA A 594 -0.96 18.80 5.18
CA ALA A 594 -0.07 19.55 4.31
C ALA A 594 1.38 19.56 4.82
N GLU A 595 1.59 19.62 6.14
CA GLU A 595 2.90 19.43 6.77
C GLU A 595 3.46 18.04 6.45
N LEU A 596 2.67 16.98 6.62
CA LEU A 596 3.09 15.60 6.31
C LEU A 596 3.40 15.39 4.83
N LYS A 597 2.59 15.95 3.92
CA LYS A 597 2.84 15.90 2.47
C LYS A 597 4.17 16.57 2.12
N ALA A 598 4.45 17.75 2.69
CA ALA A 598 5.72 18.44 2.48
C ALA A 598 6.92 17.68 3.10
N GLU A 599 6.74 17.07 4.27
CA GLU A 599 7.78 16.23 4.89
C GLU A 599 8.11 15.02 4.02
N LYS A 600 7.09 14.30 3.53
CA LYS A 600 7.23 13.16 2.62
C LYS A 600 7.99 13.57 1.37
N ALA A 601 7.57 14.65 0.71
CA ALA A 601 8.20 15.14 -0.52
C ALA A 601 9.68 15.51 -0.32
N LEU A 602 10.01 16.20 0.77
CA LEU A 602 11.40 16.52 1.12
C LEU A 602 12.22 15.25 1.36
N CYS A 603 11.71 14.31 2.16
CA CYS A 603 12.42 13.08 2.50
C CYS A 603 12.63 12.19 1.29
N GLU A 604 11.64 12.04 0.41
CA GLU A 604 11.74 11.28 -0.83
C GLU A 604 12.78 11.87 -1.77
N LEU A 605 12.73 13.18 -2.05
CA LEU A 605 13.74 13.84 -2.88
C LEU A 605 15.14 13.65 -2.30
N THR A 606 15.29 13.85 -0.99
CA THR A 606 16.56 13.70 -0.28
C THR A 606 17.07 12.26 -0.40
N ALA A 607 16.21 11.25 -0.25
CA ALA A 607 16.58 9.85 -0.40
C ALA A 607 17.12 9.56 -1.81
N LYS A 608 16.49 10.11 -2.86
CA LYS A 608 16.98 9.98 -4.25
C LYS A 608 18.38 10.58 -4.42
N TYR A 609 18.62 11.76 -3.86
CA TYR A 609 19.94 12.41 -3.89
C TYR A 609 20.99 11.62 -3.10
N VAL A 610 20.63 11.13 -1.91
CA VAL A 610 21.49 10.29 -1.06
C VAL A 610 21.93 9.03 -1.82
N LEU A 611 20.99 8.32 -2.45
CA LEU A 611 21.28 7.14 -3.27
C LEU A 611 22.18 7.48 -4.46
N ALA A 612 21.91 8.57 -5.19
CA ALA A 612 22.72 8.96 -6.33
C ALA A 612 24.15 9.39 -5.94
N LEU A 613 24.31 10.08 -4.80
CA LEU A 613 25.61 10.47 -4.25
C LEU A 613 26.42 9.25 -3.77
N THR A 614 25.79 8.34 -3.01
CA THR A 614 26.45 7.11 -2.53
C THR A 614 26.84 6.17 -3.69
N ALA A 615 26.08 6.19 -4.78
CA ALA A 615 26.39 5.43 -6.00
C ALA A 615 27.43 6.11 -6.92
N ASP A 616 28.07 7.22 -6.52
CA ASP A 616 29.06 7.99 -7.31
C ASP A 616 28.53 8.39 -8.71
N LEU A 617 27.27 8.83 -8.78
CA LEU A 617 26.60 9.19 -10.04
C LEU A 617 26.78 10.65 -10.43
N PHE A 618 27.29 11.50 -9.53
CA PHE A 618 27.63 12.88 -9.85
C PHE A 618 29.07 12.99 -10.37
N ASP A 619 29.28 13.82 -11.39
CA ASP A 619 30.63 14.13 -11.83
C ASP A 619 31.30 15.10 -10.84
N ASP A 620 32.15 14.56 -9.96
CA ASP A 620 32.91 15.30 -8.94
C ASP A 620 34.04 16.18 -9.49
N ARG A 621 33.96 16.61 -10.74
CA ARG A 621 34.96 17.47 -11.39
C ARG A 621 34.52 18.92 -11.38
N GLY A 622 35.46 19.80 -11.07
CA GLY A 622 35.28 21.25 -11.17
C GLY A 622 34.73 21.90 -9.89
N SER A 623 34.20 23.11 -10.02
CA SER A 623 33.78 23.96 -8.88
C SER A 623 32.51 23.48 -8.16
N GLN A 624 31.75 22.55 -8.77
CA GLN A 624 30.48 22.05 -8.23
C GLN A 624 30.65 20.77 -7.40
N ALA A 625 31.87 20.22 -7.33
CA ALA A 625 32.17 18.97 -6.63
C ALA A 625 31.76 19.05 -5.14
N GLY A 626 30.97 18.07 -4.69
CA GLY A 626 30.51 17.97 -3.31
C GLY A 626 29.59 19.09 -2.81
N LYS A 627 29.14 20.04 -3.66
CA LYS A 627 28.24 21.12 -3.24
C LYS A 627 26.87 20.60 -2.80
N LEU A 628 26.24 19.76 -3.62
CA LEU A 628 24.95 19.14 -3.29
C LEU A 628 25.00 18.39 -1.95
N ARG A 629 26.05 17.61 -1.72
CA ARG A 629 26.26 16.88 -0.46
C ARG A 629 26.37 17.82 0.74
N ARG A 630 27.17 18.89 0.63
CA ARG A 630 27.31 19.89 1.71
C ARG A 630 25.98 20.58 2.01
N ARG A 631 25.20 20.90 0.98
CA ARG A 631 23.90 21.55 1.10
C ARG A 631 22.87 20.69 1.84
N ILE A 632 22.79 19.39 1.51
CA ILE A 632 21.87 18.43 2.18
C ILE A 632 22.21 18.27 3.66
N LEU A 633 23.52 18.20 3.99
CA LEU A 633 23.97 17.98 5.37
C LEU A 633 23.82 19.21 6.28
N ARG A 634 23.58 20.40 5.72
CA ARG A 634 23.58 21.67 6.45
C ARG A 634 22.55 21.71 7.59
N ASN A 635 21.33 21.26 7.34
CA ASN A 635 20.21 21.36 8.28
C ASN A 635 19.77 20.01 8.86
N LYS A 636 20.62 18.97 8.79
CA LYS A 636 20.29 17.58 9.16
C LYS A 636 19.69 17.38 10.55
N ALA A 637 20.02 18.24 11.52
CA ALA A 637 19.55 18.14 12.90
C ALA A 637 18.33 19.02 13.20
N LYS A 638 17.81 19.75 12.20
CA LYS A 638 16.80 20.81 12.38
C LYS A 638 15.44 20.50 11.73
N LEU A 639 15.37 19.48 10.88
CA LEU A 639 14.19 19.15 10.06
C LEU A 639 13.45 17.88 10.53
N GLY A 640 13.58 17.51 11.81
CA GLY A 640 12.91 16.34 12.37
C GLY A 640 13.69 15.02 12.23
N ASN A 641 13.12 13.96 12.82
CA ASN A 641 13.78 12.66 12.90
C ASN A 641 13.83 11.94 11.54
N ASN A 642 12.74 11.98 10.77
CA ASN A 642 12.67 11.29 9.47
C ASN A 642 13.76 11.81 8.51
N PHE A 643 13.87 13.13 8.37
CA PHE A 643 14.92 13.74 7.54
C PHE A 643 16.34 13.38 8.02
N LYS A 644 16.56 13.37 9.34
CA LYS A 644 17.85 13.01 9.94
C LYS A 644 18.26 11.58 9.58
N GLU A 645 17.32 10.62 9.66
CA GLU A 645 17.58 9.21 9.32
C GLU A 645 17.91 9.04 7.83
N VAL A 646 17.19 9.72 6.92
CA VAL A 646 17.50 9.68 5.48
C VAL A 646 18.93 10.17 5.20
N VAL A 647 19.33 11.27 5.83
CA VAL A 647 20.67 11.86 5.61
C VAL A 647 21.78 11.04 6.26
N ALA A 648 21.50 10.24 7.30
CA ALA A 648 22.50 9.41 7.98
C ALA A 648 23.22 8.43 7.05
N TYR A 649 22.56 7.95 5.99
CA TYR A 649 23.15 7.07 4.96
C TYR A 649 24.31 7.73 4.20
N LEU A 650 24.32 9.06 4.05
CA LEU A 650 25.47 9.78 3.48
C LEU A 650 26.69 9.81 4.40
N GLU A 651 26.49 9.59 5.70
CA GLU A 651 27.56 9.60 6.71
C GLU A 651 28.16 8.21 6.89
N ALA A 652 27.35 7.15 6.83
CA ALA A 652 27.82 5.77 6.90
C ALA A 652 28.86 5.44 5.81
N ASP A 653 28.69 5.98 4.60
CA ASP A 653 29.65 5.83 3.50
C ASP A 653 31.03 6.46 3.81
N GLN A 654 31.09 7.50 4.67
CA GLN A 654 32.36 8.09 5.11
C GLN A 654 33.19 7.13 5.97
N LEU A 655 32.55 6.29 6.78
CA LEU A 655 33.23 5.34 7.67
C LEU A 655 33.86 4.18 6.88
N VAL A 656 33.31 3.85 5.72
CA VAL A 656 33.85 2.84 4.80
C VAL A 656 34.93 3.42 3.89
N ALA A 657 34.73 4.63 3.34
CA ALA A 657 35.71 5.30 2.47
C ALA A 657 36.98 5.78 3.23
N GLY A 658 36.88 6.05 4.53
CA GLY A 658 37.97 6.47 5.39
C GLY A 658 39.05 5.41 5.67
N LYS A 659 38.81 4.13 5.33
CA LYS A 659 39.75 3.01 5.56
C LYS A 659 40.70 2.71 4.39
N ARG A 660 40.97 3.68 3.49
CA ARG A 660 42.07 3.54 2.51
C ARG A 660 43.40 3.95 3.15
N PRO A 661 44.45 3.09 3.11
CA PRO A 661 45.68 3.34 3.84
C PRO A 661 46.47 4.48 3.20
N ARG A 662 46.56 5.62 3.89
CA ARG A 662 47.54 6.67 3.55
C ARG A 662 48.94 6.13 3.83
N LYS A 663 49.79 6.10 2.79
CA LYS A 663 51.23 5.82 2.88
C LYS A 663 51.89 6.71 3.96
N PRO A 664 52.80 6.20 4.78
CA PRO A 664 53.46 7.00 5.80
C PRO A 664 54.52 7.89 5.15
N ALA A 665 54.43 9.21 5.40
CA ALA A 665 55.52 10.14 5.14
C ALA A 665 56.52 10.07 6.31
N ALA A 666 57.79 9.88 5.98
CA ALA A 666 58.88 9.78 6.92
C ALA A 666 59.24 11.14 7.55
N GLY A 667 59.20 11.18 8.88
CA GLY A 667 60.23 11.72 9.78
C GLY A 667 60.77 13.15 9.61
N ALA A 668 60.53 13.98 10.63
CA ALA A 668 61.58 14.84 11.19
C ALA A 668 61.31 15.12 12.68
N ALA A 669 62.26 14.71 13.52
CA ALA A 669 62.25 14.84 14.97
C ALA A 669 62.91 16.15 15.45
N LYS A 670 62.44 16.66 16.60
CA LYS A 670 63.23 17.10 17.79
C LYS A 670 62.30 17.88 18.76
N ASN A 671 62.08 17.37 19.98
CA ASN A 671 62.81 17.67 21.24
C ASN A 671 62.77 19.17 21.62
N ASN A 672 62.52 19.63 22.84
CA ASN A 672 62.35 19.03 24.17
C ASN A 672 61.95 20.20 25.12
N GLY A 673 61.18 19.99 26.20
CA GLY A 673 60.96 21.06 27.20
C GLY A 673 59.96 20.74 28.32
N HIS A 674 60.47 20.18 29.41
CA HIS A 674 59.80 19.83 30.66
C HIS A 674 59.16 21.01 31.44
N GLY A 675 58.07 20.72 32.16
CA GLY A 675 57.56 21.53 33.28
C GLY A 675 56.30 20.93 33.92
N SER A 676 56.46 20.22 35.04
CA SER A 676 55.48 19.43 35.79
C SER A 676 54.40 20.24 36.53
N GLY A 677 53.20 19.65 36.69
CA GLY A 677 52.16 20.13 37.62
C GLY A 677 50.85 19.31 37.68
N SER A 678 50.91 18.08 38.20
CA SER A 678 49.90 17.36 39.02
C SER A 678 48.38 17.40 38.69
N GLY A 679 47.77 16.21 38.49
CA GLY A 679 46.39 15.95 38.94
C GLY A 679 45.61 14.79 38.27
N SER A 680 45.63 13.60 38.91
CA SER A 680 44.62 12.50 38.87
C SER A 680 44.18 11.86 37.52
N ARG A 681 44.62 10.62 37.21
CA ARG A 681 43.98 9.29 37.53
C ARG A 681 42.63 9.07 36.81
N LYS A 682 42.35 8.01 36.04
CA LYS A 682 42.86 6.63 35.94
C LYS A 682 42.71 6.11 34.51
N ALA A 683 43.66 5.28 34.09
CA ALA A 683 43.73 4.57 32.82
C ALA A 683 43.10 3.17 32.91
N ALA A 684 42.55 2.72 31.78
CA ALA A 684 42.26 1.32 31.46
C ALA A 684 43.43 0.73 30.66
N LEU A 685 43.76 -0.52 30.95
CA LEU A 685 44.81 -1.41 30.38
C LEU A 685 44.55 -2.77 31.09
N SER A 686 44.59 -3.95 30.49
CA SER A 686 45.16 -4.46 29.24
C SER A 686 44.54 -5.86 28.99
N GLU A 687 44.40 -6.33 27.74
CA GLU A 687 45.30 -7.33 27.09
C GLU A 687 44.94 -8.80 27.40
N GLU A 688 44.49 -9.52 26.38
CA GLU A 688 44.56 -10.98 26.33
C GLU A 688 45.22 -11.41 25.02
N THR A 689 46.07 -12.43 25.17
CA THR A 689 47.15 -12.87 24.31
C THR A 689 46.89 -14.32 23.92
N ILE A 690 46.92 -14.59 22.61
CA ILE A 690 47.40 -15.80 21.88
C ILE A 690 46.96 -17.19 22.37
N HIS A 691 46.33 -17.96 21.49
CA HIS A 691 46.79 -19.32 21.16
C HIS A 691 46.35 -19.75 19.75
N ASP A 692 47.35 -19.84 18.86
CA ASP A 692 47.33 -20.69 17.66
C ASP A 692 47.61 -22.14 18.10
N ASP A 693 46.98 -23.11 17.46
CA ASP A 693 47.52 -24.46 17.25
C ASP A 693 46.91 -25.05 15.96
N GLU A 694 47.78 -25.52 15.08
CA GLU A 694 47.50 -26.08 13.74
C GLU A 694 47.35 -27.61 13.75
N GLU A 695 46.80 -28.11 12.62
CA GLU A 695 46.89 -29.47 12.04
C GLU A 695 45.97 -30.62 12.54
N GLU A 696 45.09 -31.11 11.65
CA GLU A 696 45.26 -32.42 10.97
C GLU A 696 44.19 -32.67 9.86
N GLU A 697 44.63 -33.25 8.74
CA GLU A 697 43.86 -33.66 7.54
C GLU A 697 43.15 -35.03 7.67
N GLN A 698 41.98 -35.17 7.04
CA GLN A 698 41.36 -36.34 6.34
C GLN A 698 39.83 -36.20 6.41
N GLY A 699 38.95 -36.38 5.41
CA GLY A 699 38.97 -36.90 4.04
C GLY A 699 37.54 -37.46 3.75
N HIS A 700 37.03 -37.26 2.51
CA HIS A 700 35.75 -37.77 1.93
C HIS A 700 34.42 -37.19 2.47
N ASP A 701 33.32 -37.06 1.71
CA ASP A 701 32.97 -37.01 0.27
C ASP A 701 31.47 -36.66 0.21
N ASP A 702 31.07 -36.00 -0.88
CA ASP A 702 29.74 -35.95 -1.51
C ASP A 702 28.52 -35.24 -0.86
N GLY A 703 27.93 -34.31 -1.64
CA GLY A 703 26.47 -34.14 -1.76
C GLY A 703 25.80 -32.89 -1.18
N GLY A 704 25.40 -31.95 -2.05
CA GLY A 704 24.08 -31.29 -1.98
C GLY A 704 23.98 -29.83 -1.49
N ASP A 705 23.49 -28.97 -2.40
CA ASP A 705 22.75 -27.70 -2.21
C ASP A 705 23.21 -26.67 -1.16
N GLY A 706 23.76 -25.55 -1.67
CA GLY A 706 23.90 -24.30 -0.93
C GLY A 706 22.74 -23.35 -1.25
N ASP A 707 21.81 -23.22 -0.31
CA ASP A 707 20.86 -22.11 -0.19
C ASP A 707 21.14 -21.39 1.15
N ASP A 708 21.95 -20.34 1.10
CA ASP A 708 22.34 -19.55 2.27
C ASP A 708 21.28 -18.47 2.57
N ASN A 709 20.32 -18.82 3.44
CA ASN A 709 19.42 -17.87 4.09
C ASN A 709 20.16 -17.07 5.18
N VAL A 710 20.60 -15.85 4.85
CA VAL A 710 21.25 -14.89 5.76
C VAL A 710 20.21 -13.99 6.44
N PHE A 711 19.23 -14.54 7.17
CA PHE A 711 18.25 -13.71 7.91
C PHE A 711 17.63 -14.34 9.17
N ASP A 712 18.35 -15.20 9.91
CA ASP A 712 17.88 -15.64 11.24
C ASP A 712 19.00 -15.58 12.28
N ASP A 713 19.18 -14.41 12.90
CA ASP A 713 19.46 -14.30 14.35
C ASP A 713 19.33 -12.84 14.82
N VAL A 714 18.11 -12.39 15.18
CA VAL A 714 17.92 -11.12 15.90
C VAL A 714 17.76 -11.44 17.38
N ASN A 715 18.80 -11.18 18.16
CA ASN A 715 18.70 -11.20 19.61
C ASN A 715 17.65 -10.16 20.08
N PRO A 716 16.73 -10.51 20.99
CA PRO A 716 15.74 -9.58 21.50
C PRO A 716 16.40 -8.40 22.22
N GLU A 717 15.81 -7.21 22.06
CA GLU A 717 16.27 -5.95 22.62
C GLU A 717 16.34 -6.03 24.16
N GLU A 718 17.45 -5.55 24.73
CA GLU A 718 17.73 -5.58 26.16
C GLU A 718 16.67 -4.80 26.95
N GLY A 719 15.96 -5.47 27.85
CA GLY A 719 14.82 -4.91 28.60
C GLY A 719 13.42 -5.26 28.08
N SER A 720 13.32 -5.98 26.96
CA SER A 720 12.04 -6.57 26.52
C SER A 720 11.52 -7.61 27.53
N ARG A 721 10.19 -7.85 27.54
CA ARG A 721 9.56 -8.84 28.42
C ARG A 721 10.16 -10.25 28.26
N GLU A 722 10.68 -10.56 27.08
CA GLU A 722 11.33 -11.83 26.75
C GLU A 722 12.80 -11.89 27.23
N ASP A 723 13.55 -10.79 27.16
CA ASP A 723 14.88 -10.65 27.80
C ASP A 723 14.77 -10.75 29.34
N LEU A 724 13.74 -10.16 29.94
CA LEU A 724 13.47 -10.26 31.38
C LEU A 724 13.07 -11.67 31.83
N ARG A 725 12.36 -12.43 30.98
CA ARG A 725 12.07 -13.86 31.22
C ARG A 725 13.33 -14.71 31.14
N ARG A 726 14.19 -14.50 30.13
CA ARG A 726 15.48 -15.23 30.01
C ARG A 726 16.44 -14.97 31.16
N ARG A 727 16.38 -13.78 31.77
CA ARG A 727 17.20 -13.40 32.92
C ARG A 727 16.62 -13.84 34.26
N GLU A 728 15.56 -14.67 34.27
CA GLU A 728 14.88 -15.16 35.49
C GLU A 728 14.41 -14.02 36.42
N LEU A 729 14.08 -12.85 35.84
CA LEU A 729 13.63 -11.66 36.57
C LEU A 729 12.08 -11.54 36.61
N LEU A 730 11.38 -12.53 36.06
CA LEU A 730 9.93 -12.68 36.09
C LEU A 730 9.62 -14.12 36.52
N ASP A 731 8.93 -14.30 37.64
CA ASP A 731 8.45 -15.60 38.12
C ASP A 731 7.13 -15.97 37.42
N ASP A 732 7.07 -17.19 36.87
CA ASP A 732 5.89 -17.76 36.22
C ASP A 732 5.00 -18.49 37.26
N ASP A 733 3.89 -17.88 37.69
CA ASP A 733 2.80 -18.61 38.32
C ASP A 733 1.60 -18.72 37.35
N PRO A 734 1.12 -19.94 37.03
CA PRO A 734 -0.10 -20.14 36.27
C PRO A 734 -1.32 -20.10 37.20
N ILE A 735 -2.31 -19.27 36.86
CA ILE A 735 -3.66 -19.39 37.43
C ILE A 735 -4.43 -20.34 36.52
N ASP A 736 -4.57 -21.59 36.96
CA ASP A 736 -5.57 -22.55 36.49
C ASP A 736 -6.92 -22.24 37.18
N ASP A 737 -8.00 -22.17 36.42
CA ASP A 737 -9.37 -22.48 36.89
C ASP A 737 -10.30 -22.62 35.67
N ASP A 738 -10.62 -23.87 35.32
CA ASP A 738 -11.74 -24.36 34.51
C ASP A 738 -11.66 -25.91 34.61
N GLU A 739 -12.64 -26.77 34.86
CA GLU A 739 -14.11 -26.77 34.91
C GLU A 739 -14.52 -28.07 35.65
N ASP A 740 -15.70 -28.10 36.30
CA ASP A 740 -16.37 -29.35 36.71
C ASP A 740 -17.67 -29.52 35.90
N THR A 741 -17.75 -30.59 35.09
CA THR A 741 -19.02 -31.16 34.60
C THR A 741 -19.13 -32.65 34.96
N PRO A 742 -20.37 -33.19 35.07
CA PRO A 742 -20.67 -34.34 35.93
C PRO A 742 -20.80 -35.66 35.17
N GLU A 743 -20.56 -36.79 35.84
CA GLU A 743 -21.00 -38.13 35.40
C GLU A 743 -21.30 -39.09 36.58
N PRO A 744 -22.06 -40.20 36.34
CA PRO A 744 -23.15 -40.62 37.24
C PRO A 744 -22.90 -42.04 37.85
N PRO A 745 -23.91 -42.88 38.25
CA PRO A 745 -23.91 -43.49 39.59
C PRO A 745 -23.74 -45.03 39.61
N ALA A 746 -23.26 -45.58 40.73
CA ALA A 746 -23.58 -46.94 41.17
C ALA A 746 -23.21 -47.17 42.65
N ASN A 747 -24.23 -47.53 43.45
CA ASN A 747 -24.27 -48.55 44.51
C ASN A 747 -22.92 -49.02 45.10
N ASP A 748 -22.71 -49.15 46.41
CA ASP A 748 -23.54 -49.88 47.37
C ASP A 748 -22.82 -49.88 48.75
N VAL A 749 -23.63 -49.95 49.82
CA VAL A 749 -23.37 -50.66 51.09
C VAL A 749 -22.57 -49.96 52.22
N ASP A 750 -23.35 -49.66 53.27
CA ASP A 750 -23.14 -49.77 54.73
C ASP A 750 -21.93 -49.08 55.41
N ASP A 751 -22.22 -48.12 56.29
CA ASP A 751 -22.32 -48.39 57.74
C ASP A 751 -22.58 -47.08 58.53
N ASP A 752 -23.71 -47.10 59.23
CA ASP A 752 -24.00 -46.64 60.60
C ASP A 752 -23.30 -45.45 61.29
N ASP A 753 -24.15 -44.80 62.07
CA ASP A 753 -23.93 -44.15 63.37
C ASP A 753 -23.46 -42.67 63.40
N VAL A 754 -24.29 -41.69 63.80
CA VAL A 754 -25.05 -41.45 65.06
C VAL A 754 -24.35 -40.39 65.93
N LEU A 755 -25.17 -39.41 66.38
CA LEU A 755 -24.94 -38.31 67.34
C LEU A 755 -24.26 -37.04 66.79
N GLY A 756 -24.77 -35.83 66.99
CA GLY A 756 -25.84 -35.37 67.87
C GLY A 756 -25.43 -34.03 68.50
N ASP A 757 -26.10 -32.95 68.13
CA ASP A 757 -26.88 -31.99 68.95
C ASP A 757 -27.28 -30.80 68.06
#